data_AF-A0AAV7XSA2-F1
#
_entry.id   AF-A0AAV7XSA2-F1
#
_cell.length_a   1.000
_cell.length_b   1.000
_cell.length_c   1.000
_cell.angle_alpha   90.00
_cell.angle_beta   90.00
_cell.angle_gamma   90.00
#
_symmetry.space_group_name_H-M   'P 1'
#
loop_
_entity.id
_entity.type
_entity.pdbx_description
1 polymer ?
#
loop_
_entity_poly.entity_id
_entity_poly.type
_entity_poly.pdbx_seq_one_letter_code
_entity_poly.pdbx_strand_id
1 'polypeptide(L)'
;MTMVMLSQEEDRTLNNTHDQHWKRKMYNHGKELCFLLAVSLTCYAALHSPPPKASTIPTPAPFFRPSTVLDDFYTGEMKTAMEKVLLSELSFVMYYAPWDAESQRVRWHFEAAARYYHKEIYFAAINCWQPGSECRQRNKIYTFPLFTLVPQRSEGQHYNGVREVSHIIRFLKTALRPLSIIHNKTDLVSKLTEHDVVVLCNLNFRGFKKEASRVYDNFYEAARKFSDQDHLNDVAFTIALDPEGIVFDEVSDVATIEIFLWNQTFAYTSPVKTWTAESMVKCVLEVLHQATAWVQPPGVKSLTLSSYLKNGPILILFTPRNPLLHHVYYYNLLREVAFSFHNCDDIKWTNGLTHAVQEVRSKIHQSYRDLLQSCASWARDINERAGVTQVFSMRPDVGEVTRSYGNISSACQKSAKTVLVPPRSGFDYGYCGLLDYGTDIVLEVLEVEDEPVFQRFFKYLGLLEKKPHVSQRHDFNRLQQINNKMFNGLTSQLTGMGDPLWAEELQQWAQLERCRQLRHARLLDKPYFPAEKELEEGDWSVKGLGCTGNKTLSFLAFDSLQLHHFAERLGVDVLHRKDKSAVLIVDPQSEAQYILKGEINKASLTKFIKDYVTNNLPRWHRTSDVRPRSQGFSLGPTQTIHLSRYSALNEKKCEDNMICVEEISFSNFRERVLDNKKNVVLMYYTPYCAFCNAVSHIFLTVAHTLKSVSTLEFARIDGDNNDLPWEFTVHRFPSIIFFPAVLKSDSHIFPASTEVTVQNLVQFILSNLSPEERVWTLLVVCEKGAQRLPLSFQDQLSVEKCMTQVKIEVLQSASQLVNRYRSLVVNFGEGPMNESSQTLRKSLQRQVAARLRFYRQATSTLMSVSFLPQGRSRLSVVTESLKQIRDAFLQLQDMQTQLLSPKTIATEEILKLSVDLNDVKEKLRSLNETIARHQNESEVFDTYSGVKDEL
;
A
#
# COMPACT_ATOMS: atom_id res chain seq x y z
N MET A 1 -19.12 -10.13 -28.50
CA MET A 1 -18.17 -10.56 -29.55
C MET A 1 -17.72 -11.95 -29.16
N THR A 2 -18.50 -12.95 -29.55
CA THR A 2 -18.32 -14.36 -29.20
C THR A 2 -18.79 -15.16 -30.40
N MET A 3 -17.85 -15.67 -31.18
CA MET A 3 -17.98 -16.90 -31.98
C MET A 3 -16.68 -17.08 -32.75
N VAL A 4 -15.78 -17.91 -32.23
CA VAL A 4 -14.83 -18.67 -33.04
C VAL A 4 -14.77 -20.05 -32.41
N MET A 5 -15.51 -20.99 -33.01
CA MET A 5 -15.25 -22.42 -32.88
C MET A 5 -14.78 -22.89 -34.26
N LEU A 6 -13.51 -23.27 -34.26
CA LEU A 6 -12.87 -24.37 -34.98
C LEU A 6 -13.62 -24.96 -36.18
N SER A 7 -13.02 -24.76 -37.35
CA SER A 7 -13.16 -25.60 -38.53
C SER A 7 -12.02 -26.62 -38.59
N GLN A 8 -12.34 -27.75 -39.22
CA GLN A 8 -11.46 -28.75 -39.86
C GLN A 8 -11.24 -30.05 -39.10
N GLU A 9 -12.02 -31.06 -39.49
CA GLU A 9 -11.44 -32.35 -39.84
C GLU A 9 -12.18 -32.91 -41.07
N GLU A 10 -11.38 -33.44 -41.99
CA GLU A 10 -11.70 -33.85 -43.36
C GLU A 10 -12.47 -35.18 -43.45
N ASP A 11 -13.43 -35.19 -44.37
CA ASP A 11 -13.82 -36.22 -45.35
C ASP A 11 -13.48 -37.70 -45.13
N ARG A 12 -14.52 -38.54 -45.24
CA ARG A 12 -14.74 -39.47 -46.39
C ARG A 12 -16.04 -40.27 -46.23
N THR A 13 -17.00 -40.10 -47.16
CA THR A 13 -17.64 -41.18 -47.96
C THR A 13 -18.68 -40.63 -48.94
N LEU A 14 -18.38 -40.83 -50.22
CA LEU A 14 -19.18 -40.93 -51.46
C LEU A 14 -20.61 -40.33 -51.63
N ASN A 15 -20.76 -39.70 -52.81
CA ASN A 15 -21.92 -39.62 -53.73
C ASN A 15 -23.05 -38.59 -53.50
N ASN A 16 -22.90 -37.39 -54.10
CA ASN A 16 -23.85 -36.81 -55.09
C ASN A 16 -23.52 -35.32 -55.34
N THR A 17 -22.80 -35.01 -56.41
CA THR A 17 -22.13 -33.71 -56.62
C THR A 17 -22.97 -32.60 -57.27
N HIS A 18 -24.27 -32.78 -57.53
CA HIS A 18 -25.06 -31.71 -58.18
C HIS A 18 -26.07 -31.00 -57.25
N ASP A 19 -26.59 -31.68 -56.22
CA ASP A 19 -27.66 -31.14 -55.36
C ASP A 19 -27.12 -30.36 -54.14
N GLN A 20 -25.91 -30.70 -53.67
CA GLN A 20 -25.26 -29.99 -52.56
C GLN A 20 -24.72 -28.60 -52.96
N HIS A 21 -24.37 -28.39 -54.24
CA HIS A 21 -23.84 -27.10 -54.71
C HIS A 21 -24.91 -25.99 -54.62
N TRP A 22 -26.14 -26.28 -55.03
CA TRP A 22 -27.24 -25.32 -54.96
C TRP A 22 -27.70 -25.04 -53.53
N LYS A 23 -27.76 -26.07 -52.67
CA LYS A 23 -28.08 -25.89 -51.25
C LYS A 23 -27.04 -25.02 -50.52
N ARG A 24 -25.75 -25.17 -50.84
CA ARG A 24 -24.67 -24.35 -50.25
C ARG A 24 -24.68 -22.90 -50.79
N LYS A 25 -24.99 -22.69 -52.08
CA LYS A 25 -25.20 -21.35 -52.66
C LYS A 25 -26.41 -20.65 -52.06
N MET A 26 -27.54 -21.34 -51.91
CA MET A 26 -28.75 -20.77 -51.28
C MET A 26 -28.53 -20.47 -49.80
N TYR A 27 -27.79 -21.31 -49.07
CA TYR A 27 -27.44 -21.04 -47.68
C TYR A 27 -26.49 -19.84 -47.53
N ASN A 28 -25.50 -19.72 -48.41
CA ASN A 28 -24.58 -18.57 -48.40
C ASN A 28 -25.30 -17.26 -48.79
N HIS A 29 -26.14 -17.28 -49.82
CA HIS A 29 -26.96 -16.11 -50.19
C HIS A 29 -28.01 -15.78 -49.12
N GLY A 30 -28.57 -16.77 -48.43
CA GLY A 30 -29.44 -16.56 -47.28
C GLY A 30 -28.70 -15.90 -46.10
N LYS A 31 -27.46 -16.31 -45.82
CA LYS A 31 -26.59 -15.67 -44.83
C LYS A 31 -26.25 -14.23 -45.20
N GLU A 32 -25.89 -13.98 -46.46
CA GLU A 32 -25.61 -12.63 -46.97
C GLU A 32 -26.84 -11.73 -46.90
N LEU A 33 -28.02 -12.24 -47.25
CA LEU A 33 -29.28 -11.50 -47.16
C LEU A 33 -29.65 -11.19 -45.71
N CYS A 34 -29.50 -12.14 -44.79
CA CYS A 34 -29.71 -11.92 -43.35
C CYS A 34 -28.72 -10.90 -42.78
N PHE A 35 -27.47 -10.92 -43.24
CA PHE A 35 -26.45 -9.95 -42.84
C PHE A 35 -26.80 -8.55 -43.35
N LEU A 36 -27.19 -8.42 -44.63
CA LEU A 36 -27.63 -7.15 -45.21
C LEU A 36 -28.89 -6.61 -44.53
N LEU A 37 -29.85 -7.49 -44.20
CA LEU A 37 -31.03 -7.12 -43.42
C LEU A 37 -30.66 -6.66 -42.01
N ALA A 38 -29.78 -7.37 -41.32
CA ALA A 38 -29.29 -6.98 -40.00
C ALA A 38 -28.59 -5.62 -40.05
N VAL A 39 -27.70 -5.40 -41.04
CA VAL A 39 -27.03 -4.11 -41.25
C VAL A 39 -28.05 -3.01 -41.54
N SER A 40 -29.01 -3.24 -42.44
CA SER A 40 -30.05 -2.26 -42.76
C SER A 40 -30.93 -1.91 -41.56
N LEU A 41 -31.31 -2.90 -40.73
CA LEU A 41 -32.08 -2.71 -39.51
C LEU A 41 -31.27 -1.98 -38.44
N THR A 42 -29.98 -2.28 -38.30
CA THR A 42 -29.09 -1.53 -37.38
C THR A 42 -28.85 -0.10 -37.85
N CYS A 43 -28.70 0.15 -39.15
CA CYS A 43 -28.61 1.51 -39.71
C CYS A 43 -29.93 2.27 -39.55
N TYR A 44 -31.07 1.62 -39.80
CA TYR A 44 -32.39 2.23 -39.59
C TYR A 44 -32.61 2.55 -38.11
N ALA A 45 -32.27 1.61 -37.22
CA ALA A 45 -32.31 1.84 -35.77
C ALA A 45 -31.34 2.96 -35.37
N ALA A 46 -30.13 3.05 -35.93
CA ALA A 46 -29.18 4.11 -35.63
C ALA A 46 -29.64 5.49 -36.13
N LEU A 47 -30.30 5.56 -37.29
CA LEU A 47 -30.85 6.80 -37.86
C LEU A 47 -32.12 7.28 -37.14
N HIS A 48 -32.91 6.35 -36.59
CA HIS A 48 -34.15 6.66 -35.86
C HIS A 48 -34.02 6.62 -34.33
N SER A 49 -32.87 6.20 -33.80
CA SER A 49 -32.55 6.41 -32.39
C SER A 49 -32.31 7.90 -32.20
N PRO A 50 -33.13 8.63 -31.42
CA PRO A 50 -32.78 9.98 -31.05
C PRO A 50 -31.37 9.96 -30.44
N PRO A 51 -30.51 10.96 -30.71
CA PRO A 51 -29.19 11.02 -30.08
C PRO A 51 -29.36 10.82 -28.58
N PRO A 52 -28.49 10.03 -27.92
CA PRO A 52 -28.63 9.76 -26.50
C PRO A 52 -28.82 11.11 -25.81
N LYS A 53 -29.93 11.26 -25.06
CA LYS A 53 -30.27 12.49 -24.36
C LYS A 53 -29.04 12.91 -23.57
N ALA A 54 -28.28 13.87 -24.09
CA ALA A 54 -27.22 14.49 -23.32
C ALA A 54 -27.92 15.01 -22.07
N SER A 55 -27.45 14.54 -20.89
CA SER A 55 -27.98 14.99 -19.61
C SER A 55 -28.10 16.51 -19.66
N THR A 56 -29.29 17.05 -19.41
CA THR A 56 -29.52 18.49 -19.38
C THR A 56 -28.45 19.13 -18.50
N ILE A 57 -27.85 20.22 -18.99
CA ILE A 57 -26.79 20.94 -18.29
C ILE A 57 -27.25 21.21 -16.86
N PRO A 58 -26.49 20.80 -15.82
CA PRO A 58 -26.87 21.07 -14.45
C PRO A 58 -27.02 22.57 -14.22
N THR A 59 -28.10 22.98 -13.56
CA THR A 59 -28.26 24.36 -13.12
C THR A 59 -27.17 24.68 -12.10
N PRO A 60 -26.47 25.83 -12.23
CA PRO A 60 -25.42 26.19 -11.29
C PRO A 60 -26.04 26.39 -9.90
N ALA A 61 -25.44 25.77 -8.89
CA ALA A 61 -25.84 25.86 -7.50
C ALA A 61 -24.63 26.19 -6.61
N PRO A 62 -24.83 26.87 -5.47
CA PRO A 62 -23.74 27.20 -4.55
C PRO A 62 -22.94 25.96 -4.17
N PHE A 63 -21.64 26.03 -4.41
CA PHE A 63 -20.69 25.03 -3.99
C PHE A 63 -20.31 25.23 -2.54
N PHE A 64 -20.35 26.44 -1.99
CA PHE A 64 -20.18 26.70 -0.56
C PHE A 64 -21.52 27.08 0.11
N ARG A 65 -21.60 26.98 1.44
CA ARG A 65 -22.79 27.42 2.17
C ARG A 65 -22.84 28.97 2.19
N PRO A 66 -24.02 29.61 2.14
CA PRO A 66 -24.10 31.08 2.15
C PRO A 66 -23.57 31.76 3.43
N SER A 67 -23.42 31.02 4.53
CA SER A 67 -22.90 31.51 5.82
C SER A 67 -21.37 31.47 5.92
N THR A 68 -20.67 31.25 4.81
CA THR A 68 -19.21 31.08 4.81
C THR A 68 -18.51 32.42 4.64
N VAL A 69 -17.26 32.49 5.13
CA VAL A 69 -16.44 33.72 5.13
C VAL A 69 -15.78 33.98 3.76
N LEU A 70 -16.26 33.32 2.70
CA LEU A 70 -15.72 33.42 1.35
C LEU A 70 -16.85 33.65 0.33
N ASP A 71 -16.53 34.31 -0.78
CA ASP A 71 -17.47 34.56 -1.87
C ASP A 71 -17.45 33.41 -2.89
N ASP A 72 -18.61 32.78 -3.12
CA ASP A 72 -18.76 31.70 -4.12
C ASP A 72 -19.50 32.20 -5.38
N PHE A 73 -18.74 32.34 -6.47
CA PHE A 73 -19.21 32.67 -7.81
C PHE A 73 -19.58 31.40 -8.58
N TYR A 74 -20.58 30.67 -8.10
CA TYR A 74 -21.00 29.38 -8.64
C TYR A 74 -21.64 29.45 -10.05
N THR A 75 -22.09 30.63 -10.47
CA THR A 75 -22.54 30.94 -11.85
C THR A 75 -21.36 31.15 -12.81
N GLY A 76 -20.14 31.33 -12.29
CA GLY A 76 -18.93 31.61 -13.06
C GLY A 76 -18.82 33.07 -13.53
N GLU A 77 -19.34 34.01 -12.75
CA GLU A 77 -19.24 35.47 -12.93
C GLU A 77 -17.81 35.98 -12.68
N MET A 78 -16.97 35.89 -13.71
CA MET A 78 -15.54 36.21 -13.59
C MET A 78 -15.30 37.70 -13.39
N LYS A 79 -16.04 38.58 -14.09
CA LYS A 79 -15.80 40.03 -14.01
C LYS A 79 -16.01 40.56 -12.58
N THR A 80 -17.15 40.24 -11.96
CA THR A 80 -17.47 40.64 -10.58
C THR A 80 -16.46 40.08 -9.59
N ALA A 81 -16.04 38.82 -9.79
CA ALA A 81 -15.04 38.19 -8.93
C ALA A 81 -13.69 38.92 -9.01
N MET A 82 -13.22 39.23 -10.22
CA MET A 82 -11.94 39.91 -10.42
C MET A 82 -11.95 41.35 -9.91
N GLU A 83 -13.08 42.06 -10.01
CA GLU A 83 -13.22 43.40 -9.41
C GLU A 83 -12.99 43.36 -7.90
N LYS A 84 -13.54 42.37 -7.19
CA LYS A 84 -13.28 42.19 -5.74
C LYS A 84 -11.83 41.78 -5.46
N VAL A 85 -11.29 40.85 -6.25
CA VAL A 85 -9.89 40.39 -6.12
C VAL A 85 -8.89 41.55 -6.24
N LEU A 86 -9.11 42.49 -7.16
CA LEU A 86 -8.24 43.65 -7.38
C LEU A 86 -8.39 44.76 -6.31
N LEU A 87 -9.49 44.75 -5.55
CA LEU A 87 -9.70 45.69 -4.44
C LEU A 87 -8.98 45.26 -3.17
N SER A 88 -8.68 43.97 -3.03
CA SER A 88 -7.97 43.40 -1.88
C SER A 88 -6.46 43.38 -2.11
N GLU A 89 -5.68 43.57 -1.04
CA GLU A 89 -4.21 43.55 -1.11
C GLU A 89 -3.68 42.17 -1.53
N LEU A 90 -4.28 41.12 -0.98
CA LEU A 90 -3.99 39.72 -1.27
C LEU A 90 -5.28 38.91 -1.33
N SER A 91 -5.44 38.15 -2.40
CA SER A 91 -6.62 37.31 -2.64
C SER A 91 -6.23 35.87 -2.93
N PHE A 92 -6.89 34.90 -2.31
CA PHE A 92 -6.71 33.48 -2.62
C PHE A 92 -7.94 32.93 -3.32
N VAL A 93 -7.77 32.58 -4.60
CA VAL A 93 -8.85 32.23 -5.52
C VAL A 93 -8.82 30.73 -5.85
N MET A 94 -9.93 30.05 -5.66
CA MET A 94 -10.15 28.65 -6.05
C MET A 94 -11.00 28.58 -7.31
N TYR A 95 -10.42 28.13 -8.42
CA TYR A 95 -11.17 27.76 -9.61
C TYR A 95 -11.56 26.29 -9.52
N TYR A 96 -12.84 25.97 -9.59
CA TYR A 96 -13.34 24.62 -9.32
C TYR A 96 -14.37 24.14 -10.34
N ALA A 97 -14.63 22.82 -10.29
CA ALA A 97 -15.74 22.17 -10.96
C ALA A 97 -16.55 21.36 -9.93
N PRO A 98 -17.89 21.48 -9.90
CA PRO A 98 -18.70 20.88 -8.83
C PRO A 98 -18.76 19.34 -8.89
N TRP A 99 -18.44 18.70 -10.01
CA TRP A 99 -18.42 17.23 -10.14
C TRP A 99 -17.02 16.64 -9.94
N ASP A 100 -15.98 17.48 -9.88
CA ASP A 100 -14.61 17.03 -9.75
C ASP A 100 -14.35 16.51 -8.32
N ALA A 101 -13.81 15.30 -8.22
CA ALA A 101 -13.62 14.60 -6.95
C ALA A 101 -12.66 15.37 -6.02
N GLU A 102 -11.60 15.95 -6.59
CA GLU A 102 -10.62 16.74 -5.84
C GLU A 102 -11.22 18.06 -5.36
N SER A 103 -12.00 18.74 -6.18
CA SER A 103 -12.69 19.98 -5.80
C SER A 103 -13.63 19.72 -4.62
N GLN A 104 -14.38 18.61 -4.66
CA GLN A 104 -15.25 18.18 -3.56
C GLN A 104 -14.46 17.86 -2.28
N ARG A 105 -13.33 17.16 -2.41
CA ARG A 105 -12.46 16.83 -1.27
C ARG A 105 -11.89 18.08 -0.60
N VAL A 106 -11.44 19.06 -1.39
CA VAL A 106 -10.71 20.23 -0.88
C VAL A 106 -11.63 21.34 -0.40
N ARG A 107 -12.92 21.31 -0.77
CA ARG A 107 -13.95 22.27 -0.34
C ARG A 107 -13.83 22.66 1.13
N TRP A 108 -13.81 21.68 2.04
CA TRP A 108 -13.77 21.97 3.47
C TRP A 108 -12.41 22.55 3.92
N HIS A 109 -11.31 22.10 3.32
CA HIS A 109 -9.97 22.60 3.62
C HIS A 109 -9.83 24.07 3.19
N PHE A 110 -10.35 24.43 2.02
CA PHE A 110 -10.37 25.80 1.53
C PHE A 110 -11.23 26.70 2.42
N GLU A 111 -12.41 26.23 2.83
CA GLU A 111 -13.29 26.95 3.76
C GLU A 111 -12.62 27.15 5.13
N ALA A 112 -11.93 26.13 5.65
CA ALA A 112 -11.20 26.22 6.92
C ALA A 112 -10.03 27.20 6.84
N ALA A 113 -9.28 27.21 5.74
CA ALA A 113 -8.23 28.20 5.50
C ALA A 113 -8.82 29.62 5.38
N ALA A 114 -9.97 29.78 4.73
CA ALA A 114 -10.69 31.04 4.67
C ALA A 114 -11.08 31.54 6.07
N ARG A 115 -11.63 30.67 6.92
CA ARG A 115 -11.94 31.05 8.32
C ARG A 115 -10.69 31.47 9.10
N TYR A 116 -9.54 30.84 8.85
CA TYR A 116 -8.28 31.24 9.48
C TYR A 116 -7.83 32.65 9.03
N TYR A 117 -7.78 32.90 7.73
CA TYR A 117 -7.15 34.11 7.15
C TYR A 117 -8.11 35.19 6.64
N HIS A 118 -9.43 35.07 6.83
CA HIS A 118 -10.40 36.03 6.28
C HIS A 118 -10.17 37.49 6.64
N LYS A 119 -9.46 37.78 7.75
CA LYS A 119 -9.11 39.14 8.18
C LYS A 119 -7.95 39.74 7.36
N GLU A 120 -7.07 38.90 6.79
CA GLU A 120 -5.83 39.31 6.12
C GLU A 120 -5.86 39.02 4.60
N ILE A 121 -6.62 38.01 4.18
CA ILE A 121 -6.68 37.52 2.80
C ILE A 121 -8.14 37.41 2.36
N TYR A 122 -8.43 37.91 1.16
CA TYR A 122 -9.75 37.75 0.54
C TYR A 122 -9.86 36.37 -0.13
N PHE A 123 -10.91 35.61 0.19
CA PHE A 123 -11.14 34.29 -0.39
C PHE A 123 -12.30 34.31 -1.38
N ALA A 124 -12.06 33.78 -2.58
CA ALA A 124 -13.08 33.65 -3.62
C ALA A 124 -13.02 32.26 -4.27
N ALA A 125 -14.19 31.72 -4.61
CA ALA A 125 -14.30 30.48 -5.37
C ALA A 125 -15.10 30.73 -6.66
N ILE A 126 -14.62 30.22 -7.79
CA ILE A 126 -15.21 30.49 -9.11
C ILE A 126 -15.45 29.17 -9.84
N ASN A 127 -16.70 28.92 -10.23
CA ASN A 127 -17.06 27.75 -11.03
C ASN A 127 -16.69 27.98 -12.50
N CYS A 128 -15.56 27.42 -12.93
CA CYS A 128 -15.06 27.57 -14.30
C CYS A 128 -15.39 26.38 -15.21
N TRP A 129 -16.18 25.42 -14.71
CA TRP A 129 -16.71 24.34 -15.55
C TRP A 129 -18.10 24.65 -16.13
N GLN A 130 -18.88 25.53 -15.48
CA GLN A 130 -20.27 25.81 -15.88
C GLN A 130 -20.37 26.17 -17.38
N PRO A 131 -21.18 25.43 -18.17
CA PRO A 131 -21.39 25.77 -19.57
C PRO A 131 -21.97 27.18 -19.72
N GLY A 132 -21.42 27.97 -20.64
CA GLY A 132 -21.85 29.34 -20.90
C GLY A 132 -21.35 30.39 -19.90
N SER A 133 -20.63 30.01 -18.84
CA SER A 133 -20.09 30.99 -17.88
C SER A 133 -18.95 31.83 -18.46
N GLU A 134 -18.77 33.04 -17.93
CA GLU A 134 -17.68 33.94 -18.35
C GLU A 134 -16.31 33.31 -18.09
N CYS A 135 -16.13 32.64 -16.94
CA CYS A 135 -14.85 32.03 -16.61
C CYS A 135 -14.45 30.96 -17.64
N ARG A 136 -15.38 30.05 -18.01
CA ARG A 136 -15.09 28.98 -18.97
C ARG A 136 -14.75 29.50 -20.37
N GLN A 137 -15.35 30.63 -20.76
CA GLN A 137 -15.09 31.26 -22.06
C GLN A 137 -13.73 31.96 -22.10
N ARG A 138 -13.33 32.63 -21.01
CA ARG A 138 -12.09 33.41 -20.93
C ARG A 138 -10.87 32.59 -20.55
N ASN A 139 -11.04 31.61 -19.67
CA ASN A 139 -9.96 30.81 -19.12
C ASN A 139 -10.10 29.34 -19.55
N LYS A 140 -9.01 28.77 -20.08
CA LYS A 140 -8.92 27.34 -20.39
C LYS A 140 -8.27 26.60 -19.22
N ILE A 141 -9.07 26.27 -18.21
CA ILE A 141 -8.63 25.47 -17.06
C ILE A 141 -8.92 24.00 -17.35
N TYR A 142 -7.86 23.19 -17.41
CA TYR A 142 -7.95 21.75 -17.71
C TYR A 142 -8.02 20.89 -16.46
N THR A 143 -7.48 21.38 -15.34
CA THR A 143 -7.35 20.64 -14.08
C THR A 143 -8.05 21.41 -12.96
N PHE A 144 -8.92 20.73 -12.22
CA PHE A 144 -9.59 21.27 -11.07
C PHE A 144 -9.17 20.51 -9.79
N PRO A 145 -9.23 21.16 -8.62
CA PRO A 145 -9.26 22.60 -8.44
C PRO A 145 -7.90 23.24 -8.77
N LEU A 146 -7.93 24.51 -9.21
CA LEU A 146 -6.74 25.34 -9.38
C LEU A 146 -6.77 26.46 -8.33
N PHE A 147 -5.70 26.57 -7.55
CA PHE A 147 -5.52 27.60 -6.53
C PHE A 147 -4.59 28.69 -7.04
N THR A 148 -5.00 29.95 -6.92
CA THR A 148 -4.19 31.09 -7.32
C THR A 148 -4.21 32.16 -6.24
N LEU A 149 -3.03 32.54 -5.77
CA LEU A 149 -2.82 33.67 -4.88
C LEU A 149 -2.54 34.92 -5.71
N VAL A 150 -3.45 35.88 -5.69
CA VAL A 150 -3.40 37.10 -6.49
C VAL A 150 -3.10 38.29 -5.58
N PRO A 151 -1.88 38.84 -5.62
CA PRO A 151 -1.58 40.12 -5.00
C PRO A 151 -2.13 41.29 -5.83
N GLN A 152 -2.38 42.45 -5.21
CA GLN A 152 -3.01 43.59 -5.87
C GLN A 152 -2.21 44.16 -7.06
N ARG A 153 -0.88 44.16 -6.98
CA ARG A 153 0.00 44.88 -7.92
C ARG A 153 0.98 43.99 -8.69
N SER A 154 0.84 42.67 -8.59
CA SER A 154 1.73 41.72 -9.27
C SER A 154 0.97 40.50 -9.78
N GLU A 155 1.67 39.68 -10.57
CA GLU A 155 1.07 38.48 -11.14
C GLU A 155 0.73 37.45 -10.06
N GLY A 156 -0.39 36.76 -10.30
CA GLY A 156 -0.88 35.71 -9.43
C GLY A 156 0.04 34.49 -9.42
N GLN A 157 0.18 33.88 -8.25
CA GLN A 157 0.99 32.70 -7.99
C GLN A 157 0.10 31.45 -7.92
N HIS A 158 0.52 30.33 -8.51
CA HIS A 158 -0.25 29.07 -8.44
C HIS A 158 0.20 28.20 -7.27
N TYR A 159 -0.75 27.73 -6.47
CA TYR A 159 -0.43 26.79 -5.39
C TYR A 159 -0.53 25.35 -5.89
N ASN A 160 0.63 24.68 -6.00
CA ASN A 160 0.74 23.29 -6.47
C ASN A 160 1.09 22.31 -5.34
N GLY A 161 1.07 22.76 -4.09
CA GLY A 161 1.32 21.94 -2.91
C GLY A 161 0.13 21.07 -2.50
N VAL A 162 0.24 20.46 -1.31
CA VAL A 162 -0.79 19.59 -0.74
C VAL A 162 -2.07 20.37 -0.47
N ARG A 163 -3.20 19.82 -0.87
CA ARG A 163 -4.49 20.50 -0.76
C ARG A 163 -5.18 20.29 0.58
N GLU A 164 -4.39 20.22 1.65
CA GLU A 164 -4.85 20.13 3.03
C GLU A 164 -4.72 21.50 3.72
N VAL A 165 -5.59 21.73 4.70
CA VAL A 165 -5.70 23.02 5.40
C VAL A 165 -4.39 23.44 6.10
N SER A 166 -3.64 22.52 6.69
CA SER A 166 -2.34 22.83 7.34
C SER A 166 -1.31 23.37 6.35
N HIS A 167 -1.24 22.78 5.16
CA HIS A 167 -0.31 23.16 4.11
C HIS A 167 -0.74 24.48 3.45
N ILE A 168 -2.04 24.65 3.18
CA ILE A 168 -2.59 25.92 2.68
C ILE A 168 -2.31 27.05 3.67
N ILE A 169 -2.56 26.85 4.98
CA ILE A 169 -2.28 27.86 6.00
C ILE A 169 -0.78 28.19 6.03
N ARG A 170 0.12 27.19 5.98
CA ARG A 170 1.57 27.45 5.93
C ARG A 170 1.99 28.21 4.67
N PHE A 171 1.44 27.86 3.51
CA PHE A 171 1.70 28.57 2.26
C PHE A 171 1.25 30.04 2.36
N LEU A 172 0.02 30.29 2.81
CA LEU A 172 -0.51 31.64 2.98
C LEU A 172 0.29 32.45 4.01
N LYS A 173 0.72 31.83 5.12
CA LYS A 173 1.63 32.44 6.10
C LYS A 173 2.95 32.88 5.46
N THR A 174 3.52 32.03 4.62
CA THR A 174 4.78 32.29 3.91
C THR A 174 4.59 33.41 2.89
N ALA A 175 3.46 33.44 2.19
CA ALA A 175 3.16 34.50 1.24
C ALA A 175 2.89 35.86 1.90
N LEU A 176 2.27 35.88 3.09
CA LEU A 176 2.10 37.10 3.90
C LEU A 176 3.44 37.62 4.43
N ARG A 177 4.38 36.74 4.74
CA ARG A 177 5.69 37.07 5.34
C ARG A 177 6.81 36.29 4.66
N PRO A 178 7.17 36.64 3.41
CA PRO A 178 8.16 35.89 2.63
C PRO A 178 9.60 36.11 3.12
N LEU A 179 9.84 37.19 3.87
CA LEU A 179 11.13 37.53 4.43
C LEU A 179 11.07 37.52 5.95
N SER A 180 12.11 36.99 6.59
CA SER A 180 12.29 37.08 8.05
C SER A 180 13.56 37.86 8.39
N ILE A 181 13.48 38.72 9.41
CA ILE A 181 14.59 39.57 9.82
C ILE A 181 15.47 38.79 10.81
N ILE A 182 16.79 38.93 10.66
CA ILE A 182 17.80 38.39 11.57
C ILE A 182 18.50 39.57 12.25
N HIS A 183 18.54 39.56 13.59
CA HIS A 183 19.18 40.62 14.37
C HIS A 183 20.55 40.23 14.90
N ASN A 184 20.82 38.93 15.06
CA ASN A 184 22.05 38.43 15.67
C ASN A 184 22.39 37.01 15.15
N LYS A 185 23.55 36.48 15.54
CA LYS A 185 23.97 35.12 15.16
C LYS A 185 23.05 34.03 15.71
N THR A 186 22.45 34.23 16.89
CA THR A 186 21.54 33.24 17.50
C THR A 186 20.25 33.07 16.70
N ASP A 187 19.74 34.16 16.12
CA ASP A 187 18.56 34.15 15.25
C ASP A 187 18.86 33.39 13.96
N LEU A 188 20.06 33.56 13.38
CA LEU A 188 20.50 32.79 12.21
C LEU A 188 20.57 31.29 12.51
N VAL A 189 21.19 30.90 13.63
CA VAL A 189 21.25 29.50 14.06
C VAL A 189 19.84 28.95 14.30
N SER A 190 18.96 29.71 14.96
CA SER A 190 17.56 29.34 15.15
C SER A 190 16.88 29.07 13.80
N LYS A 191 17.05 29.96 12.81
CA LYS A 191 16.49 29.76 11.45
C LYS A 191 17.03 28.53 10.74
N LEU A 192 18.30 28.19 10.91
CA LEU A 192 18.93 26.98 10.38
C LEU A 192 18.46 25.69 11.08
N THR A 193 17.94 25.78 12.30
CA THR A 193 17.27 24.64 12.95
C THR A 193 15.82 24.45 12.50
N GLU A 194 15.15 25.52 12.03
CA GLU A 194 13.79 25.50 11.50
C GLU A 194 13.72 25.09 10.02
N HIS A 195 14.69 25.52 9.21
CA HIS A 195 14.72 25.35 7.75
C HIS A 195 15.99 24.58 7.35
N ASP A 196 15.97 23.91 6.20
CA ASP A 196 17.13 23.17 5.70
C ASP A 196 18.18 24.09 5.08
N VAL A 197 17.75 25.21 4.50
CA VAL A 197 18.62 26.23 3.92
C VAL A 197 18.16 27.62 4.31
N VAL A 198 19.12 28.51 4.60
CA VAL A 198 18.83 29.93 4.88
C VAL A 198 19.60 30.80 3.88
N VAL A 199 18.87 31.62 3.14
CA VAL A 199 19.40 32.62 2.21
C VAL A 199 19.37 33.97 2.89
N LEU A 200 20.53 34.46 3.33
CA LEU A 200 20.68 35.73 4.03
C LEU A 200 21.11 36.83 3.07
N CYS A 201 20.29 37.88 2.96
CA CYS A 201 20.68 39.13 2.32
C CYS A 201 21.08 40.16 3.39
N ASN A 202 22.37 40.48 3.44
CA ASN A 202 22.88 41.57 4.26
C ASN A 202 22.71 42.88 3.49
N LEU A 203 21.93 43.81 4.04
CA LEU A 203 21.65 45.10 3.39
C LEU A 203 22.18 46.24 4.22
N ASN A 204 22.97 47.10 3.59
CA ASN A 204 23.45 48.33 4.20
C ASN A 204 22.57 49.51 3.81
N PHE A 205 21.69 49.93 4.72
CA PHE A 205 20.84 51.11 4.55
C PHE A 205 21.52 52.43 4.99
N ARG A 206 22.77 52.39 5.48
CA ARG A 206 23.48 53.62 5.89
C ARG A 206 23.60 54.57 4.69
N GLY A 207 23.02 55.76 4.83
CA GLY A 207 23.03 56.81 3.80
C GLY A 207 21.91 56.73 2.75
N PHE A 208 20.85 55.96 2.94
CA PHE A 208 19.68 55.86 2.04
C PHE A 208 20.05 55.68 0.55
N LYS A 209 20.90 54.69 0.27
CA LYS A 209 21.31 54.38 -1.11
C LYS A 209 20.11 53.79 -1.88
N LYS A 210 19.66 54.47 -2.95
CA LYS A 210 18.60 53.99 -3.88
C LYS A 210 18.86 52.56 -4.39
N GLU A 211 20.14 52.17 -4.48
CA GLU A 211 20.56 50.84 -4.87
C GLU A 211 20.16 49.76 -3.85
N ALA A 212 20.25 50.03 -2.55
CA ALA A 212 19.84 49.09 -1.50
C ALA A 212 18.33 48.81 -1.53
N SER A 213 17.51 49.84 -1.78
CA SER A 213 16.06 49.68 -1.98
C SER A 213 15.74 48.77 -3.16
N ARG A 214 16.43 48.95 -4.29
CA ARG A 214 16.23 48.09 -5.47
C ARG A 214 16.61 46.64 -5.19
N VAL A 215 17.71 46.42 -4.44
CA VAL A 215 18.11 45.05 -4.06
C VAL A 215 17.06 44.43 -3.16
N TYR A 216 16.54 45.17 -2.18
CA TYR A 216 15.46 44.71 -1.31
C TYR A 216 14.23 44.28 -2.11
N ASP A 217 13.76 45.11 -3.05
CA ASP A 217 12.58 44.80 -3.87
C ASP A 217 12.79 43.52 -4.72
N ASN A 218 13.96 43.39 -5.33
CA ASN A 218 14.31 42.20 -6.13
C ASN A 218 14.45 40.94 -5.26
N PHE A 219 14.97 41.06 -4.04
CA PHE A 219 15.13 39.95 -3.11
C PHE A 219 13.78 39.51 -2.52
N TYR A 220 12.90 40.46 -2.20
CA TYR A 220 11.52 40.19 -1.80
C TYR A 220 10.77 39.43 -2.90
N GLU A 221 10.88 39.91 -4.15
CA GLU A 221 10.26 39.23 -5.29
C GLU A 221 10.89 37.86 -5.57
N ALA A 222 12.19 37.68 -5.30
CA ALA A 222 12.85 36.36 -5.37
C ALA A 222 12.25 35.39 -4.35
N ALA A 223 12.13 35.81 -3.08
CA ALA A 223 11.55 34.99 -2.01
C ALA A 223 10.10 34.58 -2.35
N ARG A 224 9.31 35.52 -2.87
CA ARG A 224 7.93 35.26 -3.31
C ARG A 224 7.88 34.30 -4.51
N LYS A 225 8.70 34.50 -5.54
CA LYS A 225 8.75 33.57 -6.69
C LYS A 225 9.27 32.19 -6.30
N PHE A 226 10.14 32.09 -5.30
CA PHE A 226 10.68 30.81 -4.85
C PHE A 226 9.61 29.91 -4.20
N SER A 227 8.58 30.48 -3.57
CA SER A 227 7.50 29.69 -2.95
C SER A 227 6.63 28.90 -3.95
N ASP A 228 6.75 29.17 -5.26
CA ASP A 228 6.17 28.32 -6.32
C ASP A 228 6.86 26.94 -6.41
N GLN A 229 8.12 26.88 -6.00
CA GLN A 229 8.95 25.69 -6.11
C GLN A 229 9.09 24.98 -4.77
N ASP A 230 9.13 25.74 -3.68
CA ASP A 230 9.25 25.22 -2.32
C ASP A 230 7.94 25.38 -1.53
N HIS A 231 7.02 24.42 -1.74
CA HIS A 231 5.76 24.38 -1.01
C HIS A 231 5.89 23.93 0.45
N LEU A 232 7.00 23.27 0.80
CA LEU A 232 7.25 22.79 2.16
C LEU A 232 7.87 23.90 3.04
N ASN A 233 8.40 24.93 2.38
CA ASN A 233 9.14 26.04 2.98
C ASN A 233 10.31 25.47 3.78
N ASP A 234 11.17 24.73 3.07
CA ASP A 234 12.42 24.17 3.54
C ASP A 234 13.57 25.18 3.35
N VAL A 235 13.39 26.23 2.53
CA VAL A 235 14.32 27.34 2.31
C VAL A 235 13.75 28.65 2.87
N ALA A 236 14.44 29.26 3.81
CA ALA A 236 14.08 30.58 4.34
C ALA A 236 14.88 31.71 3.69
N PHE A 237 14.18 32.74 3.21
CA PHE A 237 14.79 34.00 2.82
C PHE A 237 14.81 34.96 4.01
N THR A 238 16.00 35.47 4.34
CA THR A 238 16.25 36.29 5.51
C THR A 238 16.99 37.58 5.15
N ILE A 239 16.76 38.63 5.96
CA ILE A 239 17.46 39.90 5.82
C ILE A 239 18.12 40.28 7.15
N ALA A 240 19.38 40.71 7.09
CA ALA A 240 20.02 41.42 8.18
C ALA A 240 20.08 42.92 7.88
N LEU A 241 19.59 43.71 8.83
CA LEU A 241 19.63 45.17 8.81
C LEU A 241 20.79 45.58 9.72
N ASP A 242 21.88 46.06 9.13
CA ASP A 242 23.19 46.31 9.75
C ASP A 242 24.03 45.02 9.98
N PRO A 243 25.08 44.78 9.18
CA PRO A 243 25.80 43.50 9.14
C PRO A 243 26.81 43.29 10.28
N GLU A 244 27.04 44.30 11.14
CA GLU A 244 28.08 44.24 12.17
C GLU A 244 27.87 43.03 13.10
N GLY A 245 28.80 42.06 13.00
CA GLY A 245 28.81 40.88 13.86
C GLY A 245 27.92 39.71 13.41
N ILE A 246 27.27 39.75 12.25
CA ILE A 246 26.53 38.60 11.68
C ILE A 246 27.31 37.93 10.55
N VAL A 247 28.02 38.72 9.75
CA VAL A 247 28.70 38.30 8.51
C VAL A 247 30.10 37.76 8.80
N PHE A 248 30.54 36.76 8.03
CA PHE A 248 31.89 36.17 8.16
C PHE A 248 32.93 36.81 7.22
N ASP A 249 32.49 37.41 6.10
CA ASP A 249 33.33 38.09 5.10
C ASP A 249 33.11 39.62 5.04
N GLU A 250 34.06 40.33 4.40
CA GLU A 250 33.97 41.79 4.18
C GLU A 250 32.73 42.16 3.35
N VAL A 251 31.82 42.89 3.99
CA VAL A 251 30.55 43.31 3.39
C VAL A 251 30.81 44.35 2.29
N SER A 252 30.26 44.12 1.09
CA SER A 252 30.29 45.15 0.04
C SER A 252 29.59 46.43 0.49
N ASP A 253 29.93 47.58 -0.08
CA ASP A 253 29.36 48.89 0.28
C ASP A 253 27.81 48.98 0.20
N VAL A 254 27.14 48.00 -0.42
CA VAL A 254 25.69 48.01 -0.69
C VAL A 254 24.99 46.77 -0.12
N ALA A 255 25.38 45.56 -0.54
CA ALA A 255 24.69 44.32 -0.15
C ALA A 255 25.54 43.06 -0.39
N THR A 256 25.36 42.02 0.43
CA THR A 256 25.88 40.66 0.16
C THR A 256 24.79 39.62 0.35
N ILE A 257 24.79 38.55 -0.45
CA ILE A 257 23.89 37.40 -0.28
C ILE A 257 24.73 36.17 0.05
N GLU A 258 24.41 35.51 1.15
CA GLU A 258 25.04 34.30 1.62
C GLU A 258 23.99 33.19 1.77
N ILE A 259 24.29 32.00 1.26
CA ILE A 259 23.44 30.82 1.31
C ILE A 259 24.07 29.85 2.31
N PHE A 260 23.43 29.67 3.45
CA PHE A 260 23.89 28.78 4.50
C PHE A 260 23.29 27.38 4.32
N LEU A 261 24.18 26.40 4.12
CA LEU A 261 23.85 24.98 4.01
C LEU A 261 24.41 24.24 5.22
N TRP A 262 24.16 22.93 5.29
CA TRP A 262 24.55 22.10 6.44
C TRP A 262 26.06 21.86 6.56
N ASN A 263 26.80 21.89 5.44
CA ASN A 263 28.25 21.65 5.36
C ASN A 263 29.07 22.90 5.01
N GLN A 264 28.50 23.82 4.24
CA GLN A 264 29.21 24.98 3.69
C GLN A 264 28.33 26.21 3.60
N THR A 265 28.97 27.36 3.43
CA THR A 265 28.32 28.63 3.11
C THR A 265 28.72 29.04 1.71
N PHE A 266 27.74 29.43 0.89
CA PHE A 266 27.98 29.89 -0.48
C PHE A 266 27.68 31.39 -0.61
N ALA A 267 28.64 32.16 -1.09
CA ALA A 267 28.45 33.59 -1.36
C ALA A 267 27.95 33.81 -2.80
N TYR A 268 26.96 34.67 -2.98
CA TYR A 268 26.49 35.05 -4.31
C TYR A 268 27.45 36.05 -4.96
N THR A 269 28.18 35.59 -5.98
CA THR A 269 29.33 36.32 -6.57
C THR A 269 28.99 37.26 -7.72
N SER A 270 27.74 37.26 -8.20
CA SER A 270 27.33 38.14 -9.31
C SER A 270 27.42 39.62 -8.92
N PRO A 271 27.73 40.55 -9.84
CA PRO A 271 27.78 41.97 -9.51
C PRO A 271 26.39 42.52 -9.13
N VAL A 272 26.30 43.31 -8.06
CA VAL A 272 25.04 43.83 -7.47
C VAL A 272 24.10 44.49 -8.48
N LYS A 273 24.65 45.09 -9.54
CA LYS A 273 23.86 45.75 -10.60
C LYS A 273 23.04 44.79 -11.45
N THR A 274 23.42 43.52 -11.54
CA THR A 274 22.74 42.50 -12.37
C THR A 274 21.79 41.62 -11.56
N TRP A 275 21.61 41.91 -10.28
CA TRP A 275 20.78 41.12 -9.39
C TRP A 275 19.30 41.28 -9.72
N THR A 276 18.71 40.21 -10.25
CA THR A 276 17.26 40.09 -10.51
C THR A 276 16.69 38.91 -9.74
N ALA A 277 15.38 38.94 -9.46
CA ALA A 277 14.70 37.85 -8.75
C ALA A 277 14.93 36.47 -9.41
N GLU A 278 14.89 36.41 -10.74
CA GLU A 278 15.09 35.17 -11.50
C GLU A 278 16.52 34.64 -11.40
N SER A 279 17.52 35.53 -11.47
CA SER A 279 18.92 35.13 -11.31
C SER A 279 19.20 34.55 -9.92
N MET A 280 18.59 35.14 -8.88
CA MET A 280 18.72 34.68 -7.50
C MET A 280 18.05 33.32 -7.29
N VAL A 281 16.80 33.17 -7.74
CA VAL A 281 16.06 31.90 -7.66
C VAL A 281 16.84 30.78 -8.36
N LYS A 282 17.34 31.04 -9.58
CA LYS A 282 18.16 30.09 -10.32
C LYS A 282 19.42 29.69 -9.55
N CYS A 283 20.14 30.66 -8.99
CA CYS A 283 21.36 30.39 -8.22
C CYS A 283 21.09 29.56 -6.97
N VAL A 284 20.01 29.85 -6.24
CA VAL A 284 19.63 29.05 -5.06
C VAL A 284 19.41 27.60 -5.50
N LEU A 285 18.61 27.36 -6.55
CA LEU A 285 18.32 26.02 -7.05
C LEU A 285 19.56 25.23 -7.50
N GLU A 286 20.56 25.89 -8.07
CA GLU A 286 21.81 25.24 -8.51
C GLU A 286 22.70 24.79 -7.33
N VAL A 287 22.63 25.48 -6.20
CA VAL A 287 23.49 25.24 -5.03
C VAL A 287 22.81 24.34 -3.98
N LEU A 288 21.49 24.18 -4.07
CA LEU A 288 20.68 23.38 -3.16
C LEU A 288 21.12 21.91 -3.16
N HIS A 289 21.88 21.54 -2.13
CA HIS A 289 22.13 20.16 -1.76
C HIS A 289 21.83 20.00 -0.27
N GLN A 290 21.06 18.97 0.06
CA GLN A 290 20.57 18.74 1.42
C GLN A 290 21.07 17.39 1.92
N ALA A 291 21.48 17.31 3.19
CA ALA A 291 21.79 16.03 3.81
C ALA A 291 20.53 15.17 4.02
N THR A 292 19.38 15.83 4.23
CA THR A 292 18.07 15.21 4.37
C THR A 292 17.08 15.93 3.46
N ALA A 293 16.17 15.20 2.81
CA ALA A 293 15.11 15.81 2.01
C ALA A 293 13.74 15.29 2.43
N TRP A 294 12.77 16.20 2.59
CA TRP A 294 11.37 15.81 2.72
C TRP A 294 10.75 15.62 1.34
N VAL A 295 10.32 14.40 1.02
CA VAL A 295 9.85 14.07 -0.32
C VAL A 295 8.35 13.93 -0.34
N GLN A 296 7.72 14.63 -1.28
CA GLN A 296 6.30 14.53 -1.56
C GLN A 296 6.04 14.14 -3.02
N PRO A 297 5.73 12.87 -3.29
CA PRO A 297 5.35 12.44 -4.63
C PRO A 297 4.04 13.12 -5.05
N PRO A 298 3.89 13.52 -6.33
CA PRO A 298 2.74 14.28 -6.83
C PRO A 298 1.43 13.47 -6.92
N GLY A 299 1.33 12.29 -6.30
CA GLY A 299 0.17 11.40 -6.37
C GLY A 299 -0.10 10.75 -7.74
N VAL A 300 0.68 11.12 -8.76
CA VAL A 300 0.65 10.55 -10.12
C VAL A 300 1.95 9.79 -10.42
N LYS A 301 1.95 8.97 -11.48
CA LYS A 301 3.15 8.28 -11.95
C LYS A 301 4.26 9.31 -12.22
N SER A 302 5.34 9.21 -11.46
CA SER A 302 6.41 10.21 -11.46
C SER A 302 7.77 9.56 -11.28
N LEU A 303 8.82 10.29 -11.68
CA LEU A 303 10.22 9.89 -11.53
C LEU A 303 10.89 10.56 -10.32
N THR A 304 10.11 11.15 -9.40
CA THR A 304 10.61 11.93 -8.26
C THR A 304 11.60 11.15 -7.39
N LEU A 305 11.37 9.85 -7.16
CA LEU A 305 12.27 9.00 -6.37
C LEU A 305 13.45 8.44 -7.17
N SER A 306 13.41 8.54 -8.50
CA SER A 306 14.42 7.91 -9.35
C SER A 306 15.79 8.56 -9.22
N SER A 307 15.87 9.87 -8.99
CA SER A 307 17.13 10.58 -8.77
C SER A 307 17.82 10.09 -7.50
N TYR A 308 17.07 9.94 -6.41
CA TYR A 308 17.61 9.47 -5.14
C TYR A 308 18.05 8.00 -5.19
N LEU A 309 17.25 7.12 -5.82
CA LEU A 309 17.57 5.70 -5.95
C LEU A 309 18.75 5.43 -6.91
N LYS A 310 19.00 6.31 -7.90
CA LYS A 310 20.16 6.19 -8.79
C LYS A 310 21.48 6.45 -8.06
N ASN A 311 21.47 7.32 -7.05
CA ASN A 311 22.67 7.71 -6.33
C ASN A 311 23.15 6.65 -5.32
N GLY A 312 22.31 5.67 -4.99
CA GLY A 312 22.68 4.54 -4.14
C GLY A 312 21.58 4.18 -3.13
N PRO A 313 21.96 3.52 -2.03
CA PRO A 313 21.04 3.16 -0.96
C PRO A 313 20.42 4.40 -0.29
N ILE A 314 19.15 4.29 0.05
CA ILE A 314 18.38 5.36 0.69
C ILE A 314 17.86 4.91 2.05
N LEU A 315 18.01 5.75 3.06
CA LEU A 315 17.33 5.61 4.34
C LEU A 315 16.08 6.48 4.32
N ILE A 316 14.92 5.87 4.53
CA ILE A 316 13.62 6.52 4.52
C ILE A 316 13.04 6.53 5.93
N LEU A 317 12.68 7.73 6.40
CA LEU A 317 11.87 7.96 7.60
C LEU A 317 10.42 8.26 7.19
N PHE A 318 9.49 7.41 7.60
CA PHE A 318 8.07 7.75 7.63
C PHE A 318 7.75 8.33 9.00
N THR A 319 7.25 9.56 9.07
CA THR A 319 6.80 10.20 10.32
C THR A 319 5.68 11.20 10.01
N PRO A 320 4.71 11.42 10.92
CA PRO A 320 3.70 12.46 10.71
C PRO A 320 4.36 13.84 10.65
N ARG A 321 3.96 14.70 9.70
CA ARG A 321 4.34 16.11 9.67
C ARG A 321 3.12 16.96 9.94
N ASN A 322 3.24 17.84 10.92
CA ASN A 322 2.31 18.94 11.08
C ASN A 322 2.99 20.22 10.57
N PRO A 323 2.65 20.72 9.36
CA PRO A 323 3.25 21.92 8.79
C PRO A 323 3.10 23.17 9.66
N LEU A 324 2.13 23.18 10.58
CA LEU A 324 1.92 24.32 11.49
C LEU A 324 2.88 24.31 12.68
N LEU A 325 3.68 23.26 12.87
CA LEU A 325 4.72 23.21 13.90
C LEU A 325 6.09 23.49 13.28
N HIS A 326 6.93 24.24 14.00
CA HIS A 326 8.27 24.62 13.55
C HIS A 326 9.27 23.45 13.58
N HIS A 327 9.08 22.51 14.49
CA HIS A 327 10.00 21.39 14.67
C HIS A 327 9.24 20.07 14.76
N VAL A 328 9.78 19.06 14.08
CA VAL A 328 9.30 17.67 14.14
C VAL A 328 10.42 16.83 14.74
N TYR A 329 10.14 16.16 15.86
CA TYR A 329 11.15 15.44 16.65
C TYR A 329 11.95 14.45 15.80
N TYR A 330 11.25 13.56 15.09
CA TYR A 330 11.88 12.50 14.29
C TYR A 330 12.63 13.04 13.07
N TYR A 331 12.17 14.15 12.47
CA TYR A 331 12.91 14.79 11.37
C TYR A 331 14.20 15.44 11.87
N ASN A 332 14.18 16.11 13.02
CA ASN A 332 15.40 16.65 13.63
C ASN A 332 16.37 15.54 14.06
N LEU A 333 15.86 14.39 14.50
CA LEU A 333 16.69 13.21 14.77
C LEU A 333 17.39 12.72 13.48
N LEU A 334 16.65 12.68 12.36
CA LEU A 334 17.20 12.31 11.07
C LEU A 334 18.29 13.30 10.62
N ARG A 335 18.04 14.61 10.75
CA ARG A 335 19.00 15.68 10.42
C ARG A 335 20.29 15.55 11.24
N GLU A 336 20.17 15.40 12.56
CA GLU A 336 21.30 15.22 13.47
C GLU A 336 22.21 14.04 13.04
N VAL A 337 21.59 12.90 12.72
CA VAL A 337 22.29 11.69 12.28
C VAL A 337 22.89 11.86 10.89
N ALA A 338 22.16 12.46 9.95
CA ALA A 338 22.62 12.70 8.58
C ALA A 338 23.80 13.67 8.52
N PHE A 339 23.76 14.77 9.27
CA PHE A 339 24.88 15.72 9.37
C PHE A 339 26.12 15.03 9.92
N SER A 340 25.98 14.22 10.98
CA SER A 340 27.08 13.44 11.53
C SER A 340 27.62 12.43 10.51
N PHE A 341 26.74 11.70 9.83
CA PHE A 341 27.11 10.66 8.86
C PHE A 341 27.93 11.19 7.69
N HIS A 342 27.57 12.38 7.16
CA HIS A 342 28.27 13.02 6.06
C HIS A 342 29.40 13.98 6.49
N ASN A 343 29.62 14.20 7.79
CA ASN A 343 30.71 15.05 8.27
C ASN A 343 32.04 14.29 8.28
N CYS A 344 32.76 14.34 7.16
CA CYS A 344 33.97 13.55 6.94
C CYS A 344 35.25 14.25 7.39
N ASP A 345 35.31 15.58 7.23
CA ASP A 345 36.48 16.40 7.58
C ASP A 345 36.39 17.04 8.98
N ASP A 346 35.43 16.58 9.79
CA ASP A 346 35.15 17.11 11.11
C ASP A 346 34.93 18.65 11.10
N ILE A 347 34.12 19.11 10.15
CA ILE A 347 33.87 20.53 9.92
C ILE A 347 33.21 21.15 11.16
N LYS A 348 33.86 22.17 11.73
CA LYS A 348 33.39 22.87 12.94
C LYS A 348 31.97 23.43 12.79
N TRP A 349 31.65 23.99 11.63
CA TRP A 349 30.32 24.51 11.30
C TRP A 349 29.25 23.42 11.43
N THR A 350 29.46 22.28 10.75
CA THR A 350 28.52 21.15 10.77
C THR A 350 28.34 20.58 12.18
N ASN A 351 29.41 20.49 12.99
CA ASN A 351 29.29 20.08 14.39
C ASN A 351 28.47 21.06 15.23
N GLY A 352 28.70 22.37 15.04
CA GLY A 352 27.94 23.42 15.72
C GLY A 352 26.45 23.36 15.38
N LEU A 353 26.12 23.19 14.10
CA LEU A 353 24.74 23.03 13.65
C LEU A 353 24.12 21.72 14.15
N THR A 354 24.87 20.62 14.12
CA THR A 354 24.42 19.32 14.67
C THR A 354 24.08 19.43 16.15
N HIS A 355 24.93 20.12 16.93
CA HIS A 355 24.67 20.39 18.34
C HIS A 355 23.43 21.27 18.54
N ALA A 356 23.25 22.33 17.73
CA ALA A 356 22.07 23.18 17.80
C ALA A 356 20.76 22.40 17.50
N VAL A 357 20.76 21.54 16.48
CA VAL A 357 19.62 20.68 16.16
C VAL A 357 19.35 19.67 17.29
N GLN A 358 20.39 19.09 17.87
CA GLN A 358 20.28 18.18 19.02
C GLN A 358 19.67 18.90 20.24
N GLU A 359 20.14 20.11 20.54
CA GLU A 359 19.63 20.91 21.65
C GLU A 359 18.14 21.23 21.47
N VAL A 360 17.76 21.74 20.29
CA VAL A 360 16.35 21.99 19.95
C VAL A 360 15.55 20.70 20.10
N ARG A 361 15.99 19.59 19.50
CA ARG A 361 15.32 18.28 19.56
C ARG A 361 15.04 17.82 21.00
N SER A 362 16.01 17.98 21.89
CA SER A 362 15.90 17.59 23.30
C SER A 362 14.83 18.37 24.06
N LYS A 363 14.62 19.64 23.68
CA LYS A 363 13.69 20.56 24.35
C LYS A 363 12.29 20.59 23.72
N ILE A 364 12.09 20.10 22.49
CA ILE A 364 10.80 20.23 21.75
C ILE A 364 9.60 19.78 22.59
N HIS A 365 9.69 18.62 23.24
CA HIS A 365 8.58 18.07 24.02
C HIS A 365 8.23 18.97 25.21
N GLN A 366 9.24 19.45 25.93
CA GLN A 366 9.06 20.38 27.04
C GLN A 366 8.53 21.73 26.54
N SER A 367 9.13 22.32 25.51
CA SER A 367 8.68 23.59 24.94
C SER A 367 7.24 23.53 24.41
N TYR A 368 6.82 22.39 23.86
CA TYR A 368 5.44 22.16 23.46
C TYR A 368 4.48 22.12 24.67
N ARG A 369 4.87 21.43 25.75
CA ARG A 369 4.10 21.42 27.03
C ARG A 369 4.03 22.82 27.64
N ASP A 370 5.12 23.56 27.65
CA ASP A 370 5.19 24.93 28.20
C ASP A 370 4.30 25.88 27.41
N LEU A 371 4.33 25.79 26.08
CA LEU A 371 3.46 26.59 25.21
C LEU A 371 1.98 26.26 25.46
N LEU A 372 1.64 24.98 25.63
CA LEU A 372 0.29 24.56 25.98
C LEU A 372 -0.18 25.16 27.32
N GLN A 373 0.65 25.08 28.35
CA GLN A 373 0.34 25.66 29.65
C GLN A 373 0.19 27.18 29.57
N SER A 374 1.08 27.84 28.84
CA SER A 374 1.05 29.28 28.62
C SER A 374 -0.23 29.74 27.89
N CYS A 375 -0.67 28.99 26.86
CA CYS A 375 -1.93 29.27 26.18
C CYS A 375 -3.14 29.03 27.08
N ALA A 376 -3.10 28.01 27.94
CA ALA A 376 -4.18 27.72 28.87
C ALA A 376 -4.27 28.73 30.04
N SER A 377 -3.14 29.27 30.52
CA SER A 377 -3.15 30.37 31.48
C SER A 377 -3.68 31.64 30.83
N TRP A 378 -3.21 31.96 29.62
CA TRP A 378 -3.62 33.16 28.91
C TRP A 378 -5.12 33.18 28.60
N ALA A 379 -5.70 32.06 28.17
CA ALA A 379 -7.13 31.94 27.97
C ALA A 379 -7.95 32.16 29.26
N ARG A 380 -7.43 31.76 30.43
CA ARG A 380 -8.08 32.03 31.73
C ARG A 380 -8.03 33.52 32.08
N ASP A 381 -6.88 34.15 31.91
CA ASP A 381 -6.71 35.59 32.17
C ASP A 381 -7.68 36.45 31.35
N ILE A 382 -7.94 36.07 30.10
CA ILE A 382 -8.92 36.79 29.26
C ILE A 382 -10.34 36.59 29.76
N ASN A 383 -10.75 35.35 30.07
CA ASN A 383 -12.08 35.08 30.62
C ASN A 383 -12.33 35.86 31.92
N GLU A 384 -11.31 35.97 32.78
CA GLU A 384 -11.36 36.76 34.01
C GLU A 384 -11.49 38.26 33.71
N ARG A 385 -10.76 38.81 32.73
CA ARG A 385 -10.88 40.21 32.27
C ARG A 385 -12.20 40.49 31.56
N ALA A 386 -12.78 39.51 30.88
CA ALA A 386 -14.05 39.60 30.18
C ALA A 386 -15.27 39.56 31.13
N GLY A 387 -15.05 39.20 32.40
CA GLY A 387 -16.11 39.11 33.41
C GLY A 387 -17.05 37.92 33.21
N VAL A 388 -16.59 36.88 32.49
CA VAL A 388 -17.37 35.66 32.23
C VAL A 388 -17.22 34.71 33.42
N THR A 389 -17.95 34.98 34.51
CA THR A 389 -18.12 34.02 35.60
C THR A 389 -19.18 32.98 35.24
N GLN A 390 -18.80 31.99 34.43
CA GLN A 390 -19.42 30.66 34.50
C GLN A 390 -18.34 29.63 34.82
N VAL A 391 -18.11 29.49 36.12
CA VAL A 391 -17.33 28.43 36.75
C VAL A 391 -18.08 27.11 36.55
N PHE A 392 -17.60 26.23 35.67
CA PHE A 392 -17.79 24.80 35.91
C PHE A 392 -16.83 24.42 37.04
N SER A 393 -17.39 24.29 38.24
CA SER A 393 -16.71 23.87 39.46
C SER A 393 -16.06 22.50 39.27
N MET A 394 -14.73 22.44 39.17
CA MET A 394 -13.98 21.22 39.44
C MET A 394 -13.69 21.17 40.95
N ARG A 395 -14.37 20.28 41.68
CA ARG A 395 -13.85 19.80 42.97
C ARG A 395 -12.90 18.63 42.69
N PRO A 396 -11.69 18.63 43.27
CA PRO A 396 -10.83 17.47 43.28
C PRO A 396 -11.23 16.60 44.48
N ASP A 397 -11.82 15.43 44.26
CA ASP A 397 -11.80 14.38 45.28
C ASP A 397 -11.58 13.02 44.65
N VAL A 398 -10.46 12.42 45.04
CA VAL A 398 -10.11 11.02 44.88
C VAL A 398 -10.92 10.25 45.91
N GLY A 399 -11.86 9.40 45.49
CA GLY A 399 -12.57 8.50 46.40
C GLY A 399 -13.80 7.83 45.78
N GLU A 400 -13.87 6.51 45.92
CA GLU A 400 -14.95 5.61 45.50
C GLU A 400 -16.37 6.14 45.74
N VAL A 401 -17.21 6.18 44.70
CA VAL A 401 -18.66 5.93 44.84
C VAL A 401 -19.19 5.26 43.57
N THR A 402 -19.63 4.02 43.75
CA THR A 402 -20.50 3.25 42.86
C THR A 402 -21.89 3.90 42.66
N ARG A 403 -22.45 3.66 41.47
CA ARG A 403 -23.89 3.71 41.08
C ARG A 403 -24.50 5.05 40.67
N SER A 404 -25.23 4.90 39.55
CA SER A 404 -26.28 5.75 39.00
C SER A 404 -25.83 6.93 38.15
N TYR A 405 -25.84 6.75 36.83
CA TYR A 405 -26.66 7.57 35.93
C TYR A 405 -26.85 6.82 34.61
N GLY A 406 -28.08 6.37 34.37
CA GLY A 406 -28.54 5.89 33.07
C GLY A 406 -28.93 7.04 32.14
N ASN A 407 -28.98 6.72 30.86
CA ASN A 407 -29.61 7.45 29.76
C ASN A 407 -28.93 8.72 29.23
N ILE A 408 -27.78 8.57 28.56
CA ILE A 408 -27.40 9.39 27.37
C ILE A 408 -26.84 8.46 26.26
N SER A 409 -27.53 7.36 25.95
CA SER A 409 -27.16 6.45 24.84
C SER A 409 -28.25 6.30 23.78
N SER A 410 -29.32 7.09 23.81
CA SER A 410 -30.48 6.92 22.93
C SER A 410 -30.56 7.85 21.72
N ALA A 411 -29.59 8.77 21.52
CA ALA A 411 -29.59 9.70 20.37
C ALA A 411 -28.74 9.23 19.17
N CYS A 412 -27.93 8.17 19.29
CA CYS A 412 -27.07 7.66 18.20
C CYS A 412 -27.55 6.35 17.55
N GLN A 413 -28.77 5.88 17.84
CA GLN A 413 -29.25 4.57 17.36
C GLN A 413 -30.54 4.59 16.50
N LYS A 414 -30.99 5.75 16.01
CA LYS A 414 -32.27 5.86 15.28
C LYS A 414 -32.22 6.40 13.84
N SER A 415 -31.09 6.37 13.16
CA SER A 415 -31.00 6.72 11.72
C SER A 415 -30.47 5.60 10.81
N ALA A 416 -30.43 4.34 11.27
CA ALA A 416 -30.03 3.18 10.46
C ALA A 416 -31.21 2.20 10.26
N LYS A 417 -32.11 2.55 9.34
CA LYS A 417 -33.15 1.74 8.66
C LYS A 417 -34.05 2.79 7.97
N THR A 418 -33.98 3.09 6.68
CA THR A 418 -34.37 2.22 5.56
C THR A 418 -34.08 3.01 4.27
N VAL A 419 -33.01 2.74 3.53
CA VAL A 419 -32.89 3.05 2.08
C VAL A 419 -31.89 2.06 1.48
N LEU A 420 -32.38 1.18 0.61
CA LEU A 420 -31.58 0.29 -0.24
C LEU A 420 -30.98 1.11 -1.40
N VAL A 421 -29.77 1.64 -1.22
CA VAL A 421 -28.87 2.09 -2.31
C VAL A 421 -27.44 1.77 -1.85
N PRO A 422 -26.58 1.12 -2.67
CA PRO A 422 -25.23 0.75 -2.25
C PRO A 422 -24.37 2.01 -2.04
N PRO A 423 -23.47 2.04 -1.04
CA PRO A 423 -22.62 3.19 -0.79
C PRO A 423 -21.58 3.29 -1.91
N ARG A 424 -21.67 4.34 -2.73
CA ARG A 424 -20.54 4.83 -3.52
C ARG A 424 -19.72 5.76 -2.63
N SER A 425 -18.48 5.34 -2.37
CA SER A 425 -17.31 6.15 -2.02
C SER A 425 -17.55 7.39 -1.14
N GLY A 426 -17.22 7.27 0.15
CA GLY A 426 -17.08 8.40 1.05
C GLY A 426 -16.47 7.95 2.37
N PHE A 427 -15.23 8.35 2.63
CA PHE A 427 -14.65 8.33 3.97
C PHE A 427 -15.44 9.35 4.83
N ASP A 428 -16.41 8.85 5.59
CA ASP A 428 -17.09 9.60 6.63
C ASP A 428 -16.20 9.60 7.88
N TYR A 429 -15.56 10.72 8.19
CA TYR A 429 -14.95 10.92 9.51
C TYR A 429 -16.08 11.13 10.52
N GLY A 430 -16.53 10.03 11.13
CA GLY A 430 -17.38 10.06 12.30
C GLY A 430 -16.62 10.66 13.49
N TYR A 431 -17.00 11.87 13.89
CA TYR A 431 -16.67 12.42 15.21
C TYR A 431 -17.37 11.59 16.30
N CYS A 432 -16.68 10.58 16.79
CA CYS A 432 -16.90 9.98 18.11
C CYS A 432 -15.59 9.33 18.57
N GLY A 433 -14.69 10.13 19.14
CA GLY A 433 -13.45 9.67 19.75
C GLY A 433 -13.23 10.37 21.10
N LEU A 434 -13.36 9.57 22.15
CA LEU A 434 -13.06 9.80 23.57
C LEU A 434 -12.27 11.09 23.92
N LEU A 435 -12.92 11.91 24.74
CA LEU A 435 -12.43 13.15 25.32
C LEU A 435 -11.49 12.89 26.51
N ASP A 436 -10.33 13.54 26.47
CA ASP A 436 -9.41 13.72 27.60
C ASP A 436 -9.76 15.10 28.22
N TYR A 437 -10.63 15.10 29.22
CA TYR A 437 -11.57 16.18 29.54
C TYR A 437 -11.00 17.42 30.29
N GLY A 438 -9.68 17.60 30.38
CA GLY A 438 -9.10 18.72 31.15
C GLY A 438 -8.80 19.99 30.36
N THR A 439 -8.16 19.85 29.20
CA THR A 439 -7.51 20.98 28.49
C THR A 439 -8.20 21.41 27.21
N ASP A 440 -9.02 20.54 26.62
CA ASP A 440 -9.61 20.80 25.30
C ASP A 440 -10.80 21.79 25.37
N ILE A 441 -11.47 21.88 26.52
CA ILE A 441 -12.55 22.85 26.77
C ILE A 441 -12.03 24.30 26.81
N VAL A 442 -10.80 24.52 27.29
CA VAL A 442 -10.21 25.87 27.40
C VAL A 442 -9.87 26.46 26.03
N LEU A 443 -9.54 25.62 25.04
CA LEU A 443 -9.16 26.06 23.70
C LEU A 443 -10.40 26.37 22.82
N GLU A 444 -11.54 25.73 23.04
CA GLU A 444 -12.80 26.03 22.33
C GLU A 444 -13.33 27.45 22.61
N VAL A 445 -13.06 28.00 23.79
CA VAL A 445 -13.51 29.36 24.18
C VAL A 445 -12.90 30.46 23.28
N LEU A 446 -11.73 30.22 22.67
CA LEU A 446 -11.05 31.20 21.81
C LEU A 446 -11.79 31.54 20.50
N GLU A 447 -12.79 30.75 20.07
CA GLU A 447 -13.64 31.10 18.92
C GLU A 447 -14.81 32.02 19.30
N VAL A 448 -15.23 32.02 20.58
CA VAL A 448 -16.37 32.83 21.06
C VAL A 448 -15.93 34.26 21.38
N GLU A 449 -14.64 34.48 21.61
CA GLU A 449 -14.07 35.79 21.98
C GLU A 449 -13.22 36.45 20.87
N ASP A 450 -13.40 36.07 19.61
CA ASP A 450 -12.72 36.73 18.47
C ASP A 450 -13.37 38.09 18.08
N GLU A 451 -14.45 38.46 18.78
CA GLU A 451 -15.31 39.62 18.49
C GLU A 451 -15.33 40.76 19.53
N PRO A 452 -15.01 40.62 20.84
CA PRO A 452 -15.26 41.66 21.84
C PRO A 452 -14.15 42.71 21.97
N VAL A 453 -12.90 42.47 21.53
CA VAL A 453 -11.82 43.49 21.66
C VAL A 453 -11.88 44.53 20.54
N PHE A 454 -12.01 44.07 19.29
CA PHE A 454 -12.11 44.95 18.11
C PHE A 454 -13.44 45.72 18.10
N GLN A 455 -14.56 45.08 18.49
CA GLN A 455 -15.84 45.78 18.61
C GLN A 455 -15.90 46.73 19.82
N ARG A 456 -15.19 46.44 20.92
CA ARG A 456 -15.09 47.40 22.05
C ARG A 456 -14.41 48.70 21.62
N PHE A 457 -13.37 48.63 20.79
CA PHE A 457 -12.67 49.81 20.27
C PHE A 457 -13.58 50.73 19.44
N PHE A 458 -14.35 50.17 18.50
CA PHE A 458 -15.28 50.96 17.67
C PHE A 458 -16.55 51.42 18.41
N LYS A 459 -16.97 50.71 19.45
CA LYS A 459 -18.06 51.13 20.34
C LYS A 459 -17.62 52.29 21.25
N TYR A 460 -16.35 52.31 21.67
CA TYR A 460 -15.76 53.39 22.47
C TYR A 460 -15.58 54.69 21.67
N LEU A 461 -15.37 54.58 20.35
CA LEU A 461 -15.31 55.71 19.42
C LEU A 461 -16.69 56.22 18.94
N GLY A 462 -17.80 55.64 19.41
CA GLY A 462 -19.16 56.12 19.09
C GLY A 462 -19.62 55.88 17.64
N LEU A 463 -18.96 54.98 16.88
CA LEU A 463 -19.18 54.82 15.44
C LEU A 463 -20.12 53.66 15.04
N LEU A 464 -20.75 52.97 16.00
CA LEU A 464 -21.74 51.92 15.71
C LEU A 464 -23.07 52.21 16.45
N GLU A 465 -23.82 53.20 15.96
CA GLU A 465 -25.26 53.22 16.20
C GLU A 465 -26.01 52.47 15.09
N LYS A 466 -26.77 51.47 15.53
CA LYS A 466 -27.91 50.78 14.88
C LYS A 466 -27.63 50.03 13.58
N LYS A 467 -27.73 48.69 13.68
CA LYS A 467 -28.09 47.81 12.55
C LYS A 467 -29.32 48.35 11.81
N PRO A 468 -29.32 48.37 10.46
CA PRO A 468 -30.54 48.16 9.72
C PRO A 468 -30.42 46.90 8.87
N HIS A 469 -31.38 45.98 9.05
CA HIS A 469 -31.83 45.14 7.96
C HIS A 469 -32.34 46.04 6.83
N VAL A 470 -31.72 46.11 5.65
CA VAL A 470 -32.40 46.42 4.38
C VAL A 470 -31.57 45.90 3.19
N SER A 471 -32.29 45.37 2.20
CA SER A 471 -31.87 44.90 0.88
C SER A 471 -31.49 46.03 -0.08
N GLN A 472 -30.78 45.67 -1.17
CA GLN A 472 -30.58 46.41 -2.42
C GLN A 472 -29.53 47.54 -2.51
N ARG A 473 -28.66 47.36 -3.52
CA ARG A 473 -28.15 48.34 -4.50
C ARG A 473 -28.49 49.81 -4.20
N HIS A 474 -27.59 50.53 -3.53
CA HIS A 474 -27.19 51.92 -3.78
C HIS A 474 -26.54 52.52 -2.52
N ASP A 475 -25.34 52.09 -2.13
CA ASP A 475 -24.56 52.87 -1.14
C ASP A 475 -23.05 52.56 -1.10
N PHE A 476 -22.47 52.05 -2.20
CA PHE A 476 -21.04 51.71 -2.25
C PHE A 476 -20.11 52.94 -2.34
N ASN A 477 -20.58 54.04 -2.94
CA ASN A 477 -19.76 55.24 -3.16
C ASN A 477 -19.56 56.10 -1.90
N ARG A 478 -20.43 55.99 -0.88
CA ARG A 478 -20.27 56.73 0.39
C ARG A 478 -19.30 56.05 1.35
N LEU A 479 -19.27 54.71 1.39
CA LEU A 479 -18.33 53.96 2.23
C LEU A 479 -16.87 54.07 1.74
N GLN A 480 -16.66 54.18 0.42
CA GLN A 480 -15.32 54.41 -0.17
C GLN A 480 -14.74 55.79 0.17
N GLN A 481 -15.58 56.83 0.31
CA GLN A 481 -15.12 58.17 0.69
C GLN A 481 -14.73 58.29 2.17
N ILE A 482 -15.29 57.45 3.05
CA ILE A 482 -14.95 57.43 4.48
C ILE A 482 -13.66 56.63 4.69
N ASN A 483 -13.48 55.51 3.98
CA ASN A 483 -12.29 54.66 4.14
C ASN A 483 -11.00 55.33 3.61
N ASN A 484 -11.10 56.07 2.51
CA ASN A 484 -9.96 56.81 1.95
C ASN A 484 -9.53 58.04 2.77
N LYS A 485 -10.32 58.47 3.76
CA LYS A 485 -9.95 59.57 4.66
C LYS A 485 -9.33 59.11 5.98
N MET A 486 -9.52 57.86 6.40
CA MET A 486 -9.11 57.39 7.74
C MET A 486 -7.72 56.73 7.77
N PHE A 487 -7.22 56.24 6.63
CA PHE A 487 -5.92 55.54 6.54
C PHE A 487 -4.79 56.34 5.86
N ASN A 488 -4.97 57.64 5.65
CA ASN A 488 -3.85 58.49 5.25
C ASN A 488 -2.93 58.78 6.45
N GLY A 489 -1.94 57.91 6.65
CA GLY A 489 -0.58 58.30 7.03
C GLY A 489 -0.39 59.05 8.36
N LEU A 490 -1.11 58.69 9.42
CA LEU A 490 -0.76 59.11 10.78
C LEU A 490 -0.37 57.89 11.60
N THR A 491 0.92 57.78 11.93
CA THR A 491 1.38 56.98 13.08
C THR A 491 0.50 57.36 14.27
N SER A 492 -0.13 56.40 14.95
CA SER A 492 -0.86 56.68 16.17
C SER A 492 0.11 57.34 17.16
N GLN A 493 -0.01 58.66 17.36
CA GLN A 493 0.73 59.40 18.39
C GLN A 493 0.20 59.07 19.80
N LEU A 494 -0.38 57.89 19.99
CA LEU A 494 -0.97 57.44 21.25
C LEU A 494 0.09 56.66 22.01
N THR A 495 0.72 57.29 22.99
CA THR A 495 1.64 56.60 23.91
C THR A 495 0.84 56.08 25.11
N GLY A 496 0.28 54.87 25.03
CA GLY A 496 -0.38 54.22 26.18
C GLY A 496 -1.43 53.16 25.85
N MET A 497 -2.13 52.68 26.89
CA MET A 497 -3.21 51.69 26.79
C MET A 497 -4.30 52.18 25.82
N GLY A 498 -4.41 51.52 24.66
CA GLY A 498 -5.34 51.89 23.57
C GLY A 498 -4.65 52.15 22.22
N ASP A 499 -3.32 52.13 22.16
CA ASP A 499 -2.59 52.08 20.89
C ASP A 499 -2.33 50.63 20.44
N PRO A 500 -2.94 50.15 19.34
CA PRO A 500 -2.73 48.79 18.86
C PRO A 500 -1.29 48.49 18.42
N LEU A 501 -0.44 49.53 18.28
CA LEU A 501 0.98 49.40 17.96
C LEU A 501 1.89 49.47 19.21
N TRP A 502 1.31 49.54 20.42
CA TRP A 502 2.07 49.53 21.67
C TRP A 502 2.77 48.20 21.89
N ALA A 503 4.01 48.24 22.40
CA ALA A 503 4.87 47.05 22.51
C ALA A 503 4.24 45.90 23.31
N GLU A 504 3.56 46.18 24.42
CA GLU A 504 2.89 45.13 25.22
C GLU A 504 1.68 44.53 24.49
N GLU A 505 0.95 45.33 23.70
CA GLU A 505 -0.21 44.87 22.94
C GLU A 505 0.23 44.03 21.74
N LEU A 506 1.34 44.40 21.09
CA LEU A 506 2.00 43.58 20.07
C LEU A 506 2.53 42.26 20.63
N GLN A 507 3.08 42.25 21.86
CA GLN A 507 3.48 41.02 22.53
C GLN A 507 2.29 40.12 22.84
N GLN A 508 1.18 40.69 23.33
CA GLN A 508 -0.06 39.96 23.56
C GLN A 508 -0.63 39.39 22.26
N TRP A 509 -0.60 40.15 21.17
CA TRP A 509 -1.04 39.70 19.86
C TRP A 509 -0.14 38.58 19.31
N ALA A 510 1.17 38.70 19.47
CA ALA A 510 2.11 37.64 19.10
C ALA A 510 1.86 36.34 19.89
N GLN A 511 1.50 36.47 21.17
CA GLN A 511 1.15 35.32 22.02
C GLN A 511 -0.19 34.69 21.60
N LEU A 512 -1.20 35.52 21.32
CA LEU A 512 -2.49 35.06 20.78
C LEU A 512 -2.29 34.27 19.47
N GLU A 513 -1.51 34.81 18.54
CA GLU A 513 -1.28 34.16 17.25
C GLU A 513 -0.54 32.83 17.41
N ARG A 514 0.43 32.74 18.34
CA ARG A 514 1.08 31.46 18.70
C ARG A 514 0.08 30.44 19.25
N CYS A 515 -0.82 30.86 20.13
CA CYS A 515 -1.85 29.99 20.71
C CYS A 515 -2.90 29.57 19.68
N ARG A 516 -3.30 30.48 18.79
CA ARG A 516 -4.19 30.21 17.66
C ARG A 516 -3.58 29.17 16.72
N GLN A 517 -2.33 29.37 16.31
CA GLN A 517 -1.59 28.43 15.47
C GLN A 517 -1.48 27.06 16.15
N LEU A 518 -1.17 27.01 17.45
CA LEU A 518 -1.09 25.76 18.23
C LEU A 518 -2.44 25.03 18.29
N ARG A 519 -3.53 25.76 18.54
CA ARG A 519 -4.89 25.19 18.57
C ARG A 519 -5.22 24.54 17.23
N HIS A 520 -5.01 25.27 16.13
CA HIS A 520 -5.26 24.74 14.79
C HIS A 520 -4.34 23.55 14.46
N ALA A 521 -3.06 23.62 14.84
CA ALA A 521 -2.15 22.50 14.70
C ALA A 521 -2.69 21.24 15.39
N ARG A 522 -3.17 21.36 16.64
CA ARG A 522 -3.71 20.24 17.43
C ARG A 522 -5.02 19.68 16.91
N LEU A 523 -5.91 20.54 16.40
CA LEU A 523 -7.20 20.12 15.83
C LEU A 523 -7.00 19.26 14.59
N LEU A 524 -5.91 19.49 13.85
CA LEU A 524 -5.56 18.71 12.68
C LEU A 524 -4.81 17.45 13.08
N ASP A 525 -3.64 17.58 13.70
CA ASP A 525 -2.80 16.45 14.11
C ASP A 525 -1.97 16.77 15.35
N LYS A 526 -2.02 15.88 16.35
CA LYS A 526 -1.17 15.99 17.55
C LYS A 526 0.29 15.63 17.20
N PRO A 527 1.29 16.36 17.71
CA PRO A 527 2.69 15.97 17.54
C PRO A 527 2.98 14.65 18.24
N TYR A 528 3.88 13.87 17.65
CA TYR A 528 4.34 12.60 18.18
C TYR A 528 5.74 12.77 18.77
N PHE A 529 5.92 12.25 19.98
CA PHE A 529 7.18 12.25 20.72
C PHE A 529 7.50 10.81 21.13
N PRO A 530 8.79 10.42 21.17
CA PRO A 530 9.16 9.08 21.62
C PRO A 530 8.78 8.87 23.10
N ALA A 531 8.55 7.62 23.49
CA ALA A 531 8.42 7.26 24.89
C ALA A 531 9.71 7.59 25.65
N GLU A 532 9.60 8.20 26.84
CA GLU A 532 10.70 8.73 27.67
C GLU A 532 11.67 7.66 28.26
N LYS A 533 12.00 6.60 27.52
CA LYS A 533 13.02 5.62 27.95
C LYS A 533 14.32 5.86 27.20
N GLU A 534 15.25 6.52 27.87
CA GLU A 534 16.66 6.55 27.47
C GLU A 534 17.21 5.12 27.57
N LEU A 535 17.41 4.49 26.42
CA LEU A 535 18.24 3.28 26.31
C LEU A 535 19.70 3.70 26.47
N GLU A 536 20.47 2.92 27.23
CA GLU A 536 21.88 3.17 27.53
C GLU A 536 22.70 3.50 26.27
N GLU A 537 23.51 4.56 26.38
CA GLU A 537 24.49 4.99 25.38
C GLU A 537 25.51 3.88 25.14
N GLY A 538 25.32 3.08 24.09
CA GLY A 538 26.44 2.40 23.46
C GLY A 538 27.20 3.38 22.57
N ASP A 539 28.52 3.22 22.48
CA ASP A 539 29.41 4.02 21.61
C ASP A 539 29.18 3.69 20.13
N TRP A 540 28.07 4.18 19.59
CA TRP A 540 27.65 4.00 18.20
C TRP A 540 27.80 5.32 17.44
N SER A 541 29.03 5.81 17.32
CA SER A 541 29.32 6.95 16.45
C SER A 541 29.15 6.56 14.97
N VAL A 542 28.35 7.36 14.25
CA VAL A 542 28.19 7.27 12.79
C VAL A 542 28.99 8.34 12.04
N LYS A 543 29.82 9.09 12.76
CA LYS A 543 30.53 10.24 12.22
C LYS A 543 31.45 9.84 11.07
N GLY A 544 31.29 10.49 9.91
CA GLY A 544 32.12 10.24 8.73
C GLY A 544 31.99 8.85 8.10
N LEU A 545 31.01 8.02 8.53
CA LEU A 545 30.77 6.72 7.90
C LEU A 545 30.37 6.85 6.42
N GLY A 546 29.78 7.99 6.03
CA GLY A 546 29.39 8.29 4.67
C GLY A 546 30.56 8.48 3.69
N CYS A 547 31.78 8.78 4.15
CA CYS A 547 32.94 8.88 3.26
C CYS A 547 33.94 7.74 3.41
N THR A 548 33.93 7.04 4.55
CA THR A 548 34.87 5.96 4.83
C THR A 548 34.38 4.61 4.30
N GLY A 549 33.06 4.42 4.17
CA GLY A 549 32.46 3.20 3.66
C GLY A 549 32.19 3.23 2.15
N ASN A 550 32.14 2.05 1.53
CA ASN A 550 31.72 1.88 0.13
C ASN A 550 30.20 2.10 -0.08
N LYS A 551 29.43 2.27 1.00
CA LYS A 551 27.99 2.47 0.98
C LYS A 551 27.65 3.85 1.54
N THR A 552 27.33 4.79 0.67
CA THR A 552 26.85 6.12 1.04
C THR A 552 25.32 6.15 1.05
N LEU A 553 24.71 6.49 2.19
CA LEU A 553 23.26 6.59 2.32
C LEU A 553 22.76 7.99 1.97
N SER A 554 21.63 8.08 1.26
CA SER A 554 20.83 9.32 1.19
C SER A 554 19.70 9.26 2.21
N PHE A 555 19.38 10.38 2.87
CA PHE A 555 18.35 10.41 3.93
C PHE A 555 17.09 11.13 3.44
N LEU A 556 15.96 10.43 3.45
CA LEU A 556 14.66 10.95 3.01
C LEU A 556 13.62 10.86 4.12
N ALA A 557 12.69 11.80 4.14
CA ALA A 557 11.53 11.77 5.02
C ALA A 557 10.22 11.86 4.21
N PHE A 558 9.19 11.15 4.68
CA PHE A 558 7.84 11.16 4.11
C PHE A 558 6.81 11.33 5.22
N ASP A 559 5.70 11.99 4.87
CA ASP A 559 4.55 12.08 5.74
C ASP A 559 3.88 10.71 5.87
N SER A 560 3.92 10.13 7.07
CA SER A 560 3.36 8.80 7.29
C SER A 560 1.83 8.75 7.27
N LEU A 561 1.13 9.84 7.56
CA LEU A 561 -0.34 9.88 7.54
C LEU A 561 -0.84 9.94 6.10
N GLN A 562 -0.25 10.82 5.29
CA GLN A 562 -0.63 11.00 3.89
C GLN A 562 -0.10 9.86 3.01
N LEU A 563 1.11 9.37 3.26
CA LEU A 563 1.82 8.40 2.42
C LEU A 563 1.98 7.02 3.09
N HIS A 564 1.11 6.67 4.06
CA HIS A 564 1.11 5.35 4.71
C HIS A 564 1.13 4.18 3.72
N HIS A 565 0.40 4.29 2.61
CA HIS A 565 0.33 3.28 1.56
C HIS A 565 1.69 2.99 0.89
N PHE A 566 2.61 3.95 0.85
CA PHE A 566 3.99 3.70 0.40
C PHE A 566 4.75 2.82 1.40
N ALA A 567 4.62 3.13 2.69
CA ALA A 567 5.25 2.34 3.74
C ALA A 567 4.68 0.91 3.81
N GLU A 568 3.36 0.74 3.64
CA GLU A 568 2.71 -0.57 3.58
C GLU A 568 3.23 -1.43 2.43
N ARG A 569 3.43 -0.81 1.25
CA ARG A 569 4.05 -1.50 0.10
C ARG A 569 5.50 -1.90 0.34
N LEU A 570 6.22 -1.16 1.19
CA LEU A 570 7.56 -1.50 1.67
C LEU A 570 7.52 -2.47 2.87
N GLY A 571 6.35 -2.99 3.22
CA GLY A 571 6.20 -4.01 4.27
C GLY A 571 6.09 -3.45 5.68
N VAL A 572 5.79 -2.17 5.85
CA VAL A 572 5.56 -1.55 7.15
C VAL A 572 4.14 -1.02 7.26
N ASP A 573 3.35 -1.60 8.17
CA ASP A 573 2.11 -0.97 8.62
C ASP A 573 2.44 0.15 9.61
N VAL A 574 2.54 1.37 9.11
CA VAL A 574 2.93 2.53 9.92
C VAL A 574 1.78 3.02 10.78
N LEU A 575 0.53 2.88 10.35
CA LEU A 575 -0.64 3.40 11.06
C LEU A 575 -0.91 2.67 12.38
N HIS A 576 -0.53 1.39 12.48
CA HIS A 576 -0.65 0.61 13.72
C HIS A 576 0.52 0.76 14.70
N ARG A 577 1.58 1.49 14.33
CA ARG A 577 2.67 1.82 15.26
C ARG A 577 2.26 2.96 16.19
N LYS A 578 2.71 2.94 17.44
CA LYS A 578 2.37 3.94 18.48
C LYS A 578 2.58 5.39 18.00
N ASP A 579 3.74 5.65 17.43
CA ASP A 579 4.14 7.00 17.02
C ASP A 579 3.90 7.25 15.52
N LYS A 580 3.19 6.32 14.86
CA LYS A 580 2.94 6.32 13.42
C LYS A 580 4.21 6.59 12.60
N SER A 581 5.34 6.08 13.07
CA SER A 581 6.65 6.35 12.50
C SER A 581 7.44 5.06 12.26
N ALA A 582 8.23 5.04 11.18
CA ALA A 582 9.05 3.91 10.79
C ALA A 582 10.30 4.34 10.03
N VAL A 583 11.39 3.57 10.19
CA VAL A 583 12.63 3.78 9.44
C VAL A 583 12.96 2.51 8.67
N LEU A 584 13.36 2.69 7.41
CA LEU A 584 13.78 1.61 6.52
C LEU A 584 14.93 2.05 5.61
N ILE A 585 15.77 1.11 5.20
CA ILE A 585 16.81 1.32 4.19
C ILE A 585 16.42 0.52 2.96
N VAL A 586 16.43 1.15 1.80
CA VAL A 586 16.22 0.52 0.50
C VAL A 586 17.54 0.59 -0.25
N ASP A 587 18.07 -0.58 -0.61
CA ASP A 587 19.32 -0.72 -1.34
C ASP A 587 19.02 -1.27 -2.74
N PRO A 588 19.08 -0.41 -3.78
CA PRO A 588 18.77 -0.82 -5.14
C PRO A 588 19.83 -1.74 -5.75
N GLN A 589 21.08 -1.70 -5.28
CA GLN A 589 22.15 -2.54 -5.82
C GLN A 589 22.03 -3.97 -5.31
N SER A 590 21.65 -4.14 -4.04
CA SER A 590 21.44 -5.47 -3.46
C SER A 590 19.99 -5.95 -3.57
N GLU A 591 19.10 -5.20 -4.24
CA GLU A 591 17.65 -5.48 -4.36
C GLU A 591 17.05 -5.88 -2.99
N ALA A 592 17.44 -5.14 -1.95
CA ALA A 592 17.13 -5.47 -0.57
C ALA A 592 16.53 -4.28 0.15
N GLN A 593 15.61 -4.57 1.06
CA GLN A 593 15.11 -3.61 2.03
C GLN A 593 15.46 -4.07 3.43
N TYR A 594 15.63 -3.12 4.34
CA TYR A 594 15.96 -3.35 5.75
C TYR A 594 15.05 -2.48 6.59
N ILE A 595 14.55 -2.99 7.71
CA ILE A 595 13.60 -2.26 8.54
C ILE A 595 14.13 -2.18 9.96
N LEU A 596 14.09 -0.98 10.53
CA LEU A 596 14.40 -0.76 11.93
C LEU A 596 13.30 -1.39 12.80
N LYS A 597 13.69 -2.41 13.57
CA LYS A 597 12.83 -3.09 14.54
C LYS A 597 12.91 -2.37 15.89
N GLY A 598 11.77 -2.13 16.52
CA GLY A 598 11.69 -1.50 17.84
C GLY A 598 11.38 0.01 17.79
N GLU A 599 11.66 0.68 18.90
CA GLU A 599 11.42 2.12 19.08
C GLU A 599 12.51 2.94 18.36
N ILE A 600 12.12 4.09 17.82
CA ILE A 600 13.01 4.96 17.05
C ILE A 600 13.63 5.99 18.01
N ASN A 601 14.95 5.93 18.16
CA ASN A 601 15.74 6.89 18.94
C ASN A 601 17.15 7.01 18.35
N LYS A 602 17.99 7.90 18.89
CA LYS A 602 19.36 8.11 18.39
C LYS A 602 20.19 6.84 18.39
N ALA A 603 20.18 6.08 19.48
CA ALA A 603 20.97 4.86 19.63
C ALA A 603 20.54 3.76 18.64
N SER A 604 19.24 3.51 18.51
CA SER A 604 18.69 2.50 17.58
C SER A 604 18.93 2.89 16.12
N LEU A 605 18.76 4.16 15.76
CA LEU A 605 18.99 4.65 14.40
C LEU A 605 20.47 4.60 14.00
N THR A 606 21.37 5.06 14.88
CA THR A 606 22.82 5.00 14.64
C THR A 606 23.34 3.57 14.55
N LYS A 607 22.89 2.69 15.46
CA LYS A 607 23.18 1.25 15.38
C LYS A 607 22.71 0.64 14.07
N PHE A 608 21.48 0.94 13.65
CA PHE A 608 20.91 0.42 12.40
C PHE A 608 21.70 0.86 11.17
N ILE A 609 22.14 2.13 11.12
CA ILE A 609 23.00 2.62 10.04
C ILE A 609 24.36 1.93 10.06
N LYS A 610 24.98 1.79 11.25
CA LYS A 610 26.28 1.12 11.41
C LYS A 610 26.19 -0.33 10.96
N ASP A 611 25.19 -1.08 11.44
CA ASP A 611 24.96 -2.47 11.08
C ASP A 611 24.69 -2.64 9.58
N TYR A 612 24.04 -1.67 8.92
CA TYR A 612 23.85 -1.68 7.46
C TYR A 612 25.18 -1.52 6.71
N VAL A 613 25.96 -0.51 7.07
CA VAL A 613 27.25 -0.19 6.42
C VAL A 613 28.24 -1.36 6.62
N THR A 614 28.20 -2.03 7.78
CA THR A 614 29.04 -3.21 8.05
C THR A 614 28.45 -4.54 7.55
N ASN A 615 27.33 -4.53 6.81
CA ASN A 615 26.63 -5.73 6.31
C ASN A 615 26.17 -6.72 7.40
N ASN A 616 25.92 -6.26 8.62
CA ASN A 616 25.41 -7.06 9.73
C ASN A 616 23.87 -7.13 9.76
N LEU A 617 23.17 -6.35 8.94
CA LEU A 617 21.71 -6.41 8.86
C LEU A 617 21.21 -7.53 7.95
N PRO A 618 20.25 -8.36 8.40
CA PRO A 618 19.55 -9.29 7.53
C PRO A 618 18.56 -8.53 6.63
N ARG A 619 18.44 -8.98 5.37
CA ARG A 619 17.40 -8.50 4.45
C ARG A 619 16.02 -8.70 5.08
N TRP A 620 15.16 -7.69 4.96
CA TRP A 620 13.76 -7.78 5.35
C TRP A 620 12.93 -8.42 4.24
N HIS A 621 12.12 -9.40 4.64
CA HIS A 621 11.13 -10.06 3.80
C HIS A 621 9.75 -9.79 4.39
N ARG A 622 8.80 -9.33 3.58
CA ARG A 622 7.40 -9.28 3.99
C ARG A 622 6.95 -10.68 4.35
N THR A 623 6.31 -10.79 5.49
CA THR A 623 5.68 -12.03 5.95
C THR A 623 4.34 -11.65 6.50
N SER A 624 3.27 -12.28 6.01
CA SER A 624 1.99 -12.18 6.68
C SER A 624 2.11 -12.80 8.07
N ASP A 625 1.55 -12.16 9.09
CA ASP A 625 1.35 -12.79 10.40
C ASP A 625 0.50 -14.04 10.18
N VAL A 626 1.12 -15.22 10.28
CA VAL A 626 0.41 -16.50 10.37
C VAL A 626 -0.19 -16.57 11.77
N ARG A 627 -1.18 -15.72 12.04
CA ARG A 627 -2.23 -16.19 12.95
C ARG A 627 -2.84 -17.37 12.21
N PRO A 628 -3.00 -18.56 12.83
CA PRO A 628 -3.63 -19.71 12.18
C PRO A 628 -5.08 -19.34 11.86
N ARG A 629 -5.30 -18.67 10.73
CA ARG A 629 -6.59 -18.43 10.12
C ARG A 629 -6.86 -19.64 9.24
N SER A 630 -7.14 -20.78 9.87
CA SER A 630 -7.76 -21.89 9.17
C SER A 630 -9.13 -21.41 8.67
N GLN A 631 -9.28 -21.18 7.37
CA GLN A 631 -10.61 -21.02 6.79
C GLN A 631 -11.25 -22.41 6.74
N GLY A 632 -12.15 -22.70 7.68
CA GLY A 632 -12.95 -23.91 7.68
C GLY A 632 -14.09 -23.80 6.67
N PHE A 633 -14.15 -24.74 5.71
CA PHE A 633 -15.30 -24.90 4.82
C PHE A 633 -16.26 -25.95 5.38
N SER A 634 -17.53 -25.57 5.61
CA SER A 634 -18.62 -26.50 5.96
C SER A 634 -19.44 -26.84 4.72
N LEU A 635 -19.56 -28.13 4.38
CA LEU A 635 -20.42 -28.63 3.31
C LEU A 635 -21.67 -29.24 3.96
N GLY A 636 -22.78 -28.50 3.96
CA GLY A 636 -24.10 -29.00 4.38
C GLY A 636 -24.84 -29.73 3.25
N PRO A 637 -25.94 -30.46 3.54
CA PRO A 637 -26.64 -31.32 2.58
C PRO A 637 -27.40 -30.58 1.46
N THR A 638 -27.36 -29.25 1.44
CA THR A 638 -27.97 -28.40 0.41
C THR A 638 -26.89 -27.47 -0.15
N GLN A 639 -26.75 -27.43 -1.47
CA GLN A 639 -25.63 -26.85 -2.22
C GLN A 639 -25.54 -25.31 -2.12
N THR A 640 -25.15 -24.77 -0.97
CA THR A 640 -24.76 -23.36 -0.83
C THR A 640 -23.45 -23.23 -0.05
N ILE A 641 -22.44 -22.65 -0.71
CA ILE A 641 -21.12 -22.38 -0.14
C ILE A 641 -21.20 -21.12 0.73
N HIS A 642 -21.08 -21.27 2.05
CA HIS A 642 -20.94 -20.13 2.97
C HIS A 642 -19.47 -19.93 3.37
N LEU A 643 -18.86 -18.85 2.87
CA LEU A 643 -17.58 -18.33 3.35
C LEU A 643 -17.82 -17.61 4.68
N SER A 644 -17.44 -18.20 5.80
CA SER A 644 -17.51 -17.53 7.11
C SER A 644 -16.13 -17.02 7.54
N ARG A 645 -16.04 -15.72 7.81
CA ARG A 645 -14.86 -15.05 8.34
C ARG A 645 -14.82 -15.27 9.86
N TYR A 646 -14.12 -16.30 10.31
CA TYR A 646 -13.89 -16.53 11.75
C TYR A 646 -12.64 -15.78 12.22
N SER A 647 -12.84 -14.71 12.98
CA SER A 647 -11.80 -13.99 13.71
C SER A 647 -11.85 -14.35 15.18
N ALA A 648 -10.66 -14.66 15.72
CA ALA A 648 -10.34 -14.84 17.14
C ALA A 648 -10.89 -16.11 17.81
N LEU A 649 -9.98 -17.05 18.09
CA LEU A 649 -9.80 -17.80 19.34
C LEU A 649 -8.90 -19.03 19.06
N ASN A 650 -7.88 -19.21 19.92
CA ASN A 650 -7.00 -20.37 20.17
C ASN A 650 -6.95 -21.52 19.15
N GLU A 651 -5.73 -21.93 18.80
CA GLU A 651 -5.30 -23.18 18.14
C GLU A 651 -6.31 -24.34 18.19
N LYS A 652 -7.39 -24.26 17.41
CA LYS A 652 -8.33 -25.36 17.25
C LYS A 652 -7.87 -26.20 16.07
N LYS A 653 -7.35 -27.37 16.41
CA LYS A 653 -7.09 -28.51 15.52
C LYS A 653 -8.28 -28.66 14.57
N CYS A 654 -8.01 -28.76 13.26
CA CYS A 654 -9.03 -28.90 12.24
C CYS A 654 -10.02 -30.03 12.57
N GLU A 655 -11.29 -29.68 12.72
CA GLU A 655 -12.37 -30.65 12.95
C GLU A 655 -12.49 -31.62 11.75
N ASP A 656 -12.86 -32.87 12.00
CA ASP A 656 -12.85 -33.93 10.98
C ASP A 656 -13.73 -33.63 9.75
N ASN A 657 -14.80 -32.84 9.94
CA ASN A 657 -15.74 -32.42 8.89
C ASN A 657 -15.33 -31.15 8.13
N MET A 658 -14.20 -30.52 8.47
CA MET A 658 -13.70 -29.32 7.76
C MET A 658 -12.50 -29.65 6.86
N ILE A 659 -12.47 -28.99 5.70
CA ILE A 659 -11.30 -28.98 4.80
C ILE A 659 -10.39 -27.85 5.28
N CYS A 660 -9.21 -28.20 5.75
CA CYS A 660 -8.17 -27.25 6.11
C CYS A 660 -7.02 -27.35 5.10
N VAL A 661 -6.75 -26.24 4.43
CA VAL A 661 -5.50 -26.03 3.71
C VAL A 661 -4.69 -25.04 4.54
N GLU A 662 -3.43 -25.36 4.80
CA GLU A 662 -2.56 -24.51 5.60
C GLU A 662 -2.19 -23.24 4.83
N GLU A 663 -2.21 -22.10 5.54
CA GLU A 663 -1.70 -20.83 5.05
C GLU A 663 -0.20 -20.75 5.35
N ILE A 664 0.60 -20.66 4.30
CA ILE A 664 2.05 -20.53 4.39
C ILE A 664 2.41 -19.06 4.28
N SER A 665 3.35 -18.64 5.12
CA SER A 665 4.04 -17.37 5.03
C SER A 665 5.52 -17.57 4.73
N PHE A 666 6.24 -16.48 4.53
CA PHE A 666 7.71 -16.53 4.45
C PHE A 666 8.35 -17.22 5.67
N SER A 667 7.85 -16.98 6.89
CA SER A 667 8.46 -17.52 8.12
C SER A 667 8.39 -19.04 8.25
N ASN A 668 7.30 -19.68 7.81
CA ASN A 668 7.14 -21.14 7.87
C ASN A 668 7.38 -21.85 6.54
N PHE A 669 7.61 -21.11 5.43
CA PHE A 669 7.82 -21.69 4.10
C PHE A 669 8.91 -22.76 4.09
N ARG A 670 10.08 -22.47 4.68
CA ARG A 670 11.21 -23.41 4.70
C ARG A 670 10.91 -24.67 5.50
N GLU A 671 10.26 -24.53 6.66
CA GLU A 671 9.94 -25.67 7.52
C GLU A 671 8.82 -26.54 6.92
N ARG A 672 7.85 -25.95 6.24
CA ARG A 672 6.66 -26.66 5.75
C ARG A 672 6.76 -27.13 4.31
N VAL A 673 7.23 -26.27 3.41
CA VAL A 673 7.29 -26.57 1.96
C VAL A 673 8.56 -27.33 1.61
N LEU A 674 9.69 -26.96 2.21
CA LEU A 674 11.00 -27.54 1.95
C LEU A 674 11.37 -28.71 2.89
N ASP A 675 10.42 -29.25 3.66
CA ASP A 675 10.64 -30.49 4.42
C ASP A 675 10.73 -31.70 3.49
N ASN A 676 11.81 -32.48 3.60
CA ASN A 676 12.11 -33.62 2.74
C ASN A 676 11.26 -34.87 3.06
N LYS A 677 10.29 -34.77 3.96
CA LYS A 677 9.44 -35.91 4.37
C LYS A 677 8.13 -36.00 3.59
N LYS A 678 7.69 -34.92 2.95
CA LYS A 678 6.35 -34.84 2.33
C LYS A 678 6.39 -34.17 0.96
N ASN A 679 5.49 -34.61 0.10
CA ASN A 679 5.15 -33.94 -1.15
C ASN A 679 4.21 -32.77 -0.82
N VAL A 680 4.52 -31.57 -1.30
CA VAL A 680 3.73 -30.37 -1.01
C VAL A 680 3.17 -29.79 -2.31
N VAL A 681 1.86 -29.67 -2.40
CA VAL A 681 1.17 -28.95 -3.48
C VAL A 681 0.86 -27.55 -2.96
N LEU A 682 1.59 -26.56 -3.47
CA LEU A 682 1.47 -25.18 -3.02
C LEU A 682 0.74 -24.33 -4.08
N MET A 683 -0.36 -23.70 -3.68
CA MET A 683 -1.06 -22.71 -4.50
C MET A 683 -0.63 -21.30 -4.12
N TYR A 684 -0.01 -20.61 -5.07
CA TYR A 684 0.26 -19.18 -5.00
C TYR A 684 -0.98 -18.42 -5.43
N TYR A 685 -1.46 -17.50 -4.59
CA TYR A 685 -2.65 -16.71 -4.85
C TYR A 685 -2.49 -15.27 -4.35
N THR A 686 -3.46 -14.43 -4.68
CA THR A 686 -3.63 -13.12 -4.03
C THR A 686 -5.11 -12.90 -3.66
N PRO A 687 -5.43 -12.12 -2.61
CA PRO A 687 -6.81 -11.95 -2.13
C PRO A 687 -7.75 -11.25 -3.13
N TYR A 688 -7.17 -10.47 -4.04
CA TYR A 688 -7.91 -9.63 -4.99
C TYR A 688 -8.07 -10.27 -6.38
N CYS A 689 -7.45 -11.43 -6.59
CA CYS A 689 -7.46 -12.14 -7.87
C CYS A 689 -8.75 -12.95 -8.05
N ALA A 690 -9.60 -12.53 -8.99
CA ALA A 690 -10.87 -13.21 -9.29
C ALA A 690 -10.67 -14.67 -9.76
N PHE A 691 -9.66 -14.92 -10.60
CA PHE A 691 -9.31 -16.27 -11.05
C PHE A 691 -8.84 -17.17 -9.90
N CYS A 692 -8.14 -16.60 -8.93
CA CYS A 692 -7.65 -17.31 -7.75
C CYS A 692 -8.81 -17.80 -6.90
N ASN A 693 -9.89 -17.02 -6.77
CA ASN A 693 -11.10 -17.47 -6.08
C ASN A 693 -11.77 -18.65 -6.80
N ALA A 694 -11.85 -18.61 -8.13
CA ALA A 694 -12.40 -19.73 -8.92
C ALA A 694 -11.56 -21.01 -8.77
N VAL A 695 -10.24 -20.90 -8.92
CA VAL A 695 -9.30 -22.03 -8.76
C VAL A 695 -9.25 -22.54 -7.33
N SER A 696 -9.44 -21.68 -6.32
CA SER A 696 -9.45 -22.10 -4.92
C SER A 696 -10.49 -23.18 -4.63
N HIS A 697 -11.69 -23.10 -5.23
CA HIS A 697 -12.71 -24.14 -5.07
C HIS A 697 -12.26 -25.49 -5.63
N ILE A 698 -11.58 -25.49 -6.78
CA ILE A 698 -11.04 -26.69 -7.43
C ILE A 698 -9.90 -27.27 -6.57
N PHE A 699 -8.98 -26.41 -6.14
CA PHE A 699 -7.86 -26.77 -5.29
C PHE A 699 -8.31 -27.40 -3.97
N LEU A 700 -9.27 -26.79 -3.28
CA LEU A 700 -9.86 -27.30 -2.04
C LEU A 700 -10.59 -28.64 -2.26
N THR A 701 -11.27 -28.80 -3.41
CA THR A 701 -11.94 -30.06 -3.77
C THR A 701 -10.93 -31.19 -3.94
N VAL A 702 -9.81 -30.93 -4.60
CA VAL A 702 -8.72 -31.90 -4.77
C VAL A 702 -8.04 -32.20 -3.43
N ALA A 703 -7.73 -31.18 -2.64
CA ALA A 703 -7.17 -31.33 -1.30
C ALA A 703 -8.07 -32.19 -0.39
N HIS A 704 -9.39 -31.97 -0.44
CA HIS A 704 -10.34 -32.79 0.30
C HIS A 704 -10.38 -34.23 -0.21
N THR A 705 -10.34 -34.42 -1.53
CA THR A 705 -10.35 -35.76 -2.13
C THR A 705 -9.13 -36.56 -1.68
N LEU A 706 -7.96 -35.91 -1.62
CA LEU A 706 -6.67 -36.52 -1.31
C LEU A 706 -6.25 -36.40 0.17
N LYS A 707 -7.12 -35.93 1.07
CA LYS A 707 -6.85 -35.76 2.52
C LYS A 707 -6.32 -37.05 3.20
N SER A 708 -6.70 -38.22 2.69
CA SER A 708 -6.28 -39.53 3.23
C SER A 708 -4.87 -39.97 2.80
N VAL A 709 -4.19 -39.20 1.94
CA VAL A 709 -2.82 -39.47 1.48
C VAL A 709 -1.85 -38.73 2.41
N SER A 710 -1.28 -39.45 3.38
CA SER A 710 -0.42 -38.86 4.43
C SER A 710 0.90 -38.28 3.92
N THR A 711 1.38 -38.72 2.75
CA THR A 711 2.62 -38.22 2.12
C THR A 711 2.40 -36.94 1.30
N LEU A 712 1.15 -36.49 1.13
CA LEU A 712 0.77 -35.34 0.31
C LEU A 712 0.16 -34.24 1.18
N GLU A 713 0.72 -33.05 1.12
CA GLU A 713 0.26 -31.87 1.86
C GLU A 713 -0.20 -30.78 0.90
N PHE A 714 -1.35 -30.18 1.17
CA PHE A 714 -1.88 -29.06 0.40
C PHE A 714 -1.74 -27.79 1.22
N ALA A 715 -1.15 -26.79 0.59
CA ALA A 715 -0.87 -25.51 1.19
C ALA A 715 -1.19 -24.38 0.20
N ARG A 716 -1.40 -23.18 0.72
CA ARG A 716 -1.50 -21.97 -0.11
C ARG A 716 -0.68 -20.85 0.50
N ILE A 717 -0.21 -19.95 -0.36
CA ILE A 717 0.56 -18.77 0.03
C ILE A 717 0.04 -17.53 -0.69
N ASP A 718 -0.19 -16.47 0.06
CA ASP A 718 -0.45 -15.15 -0.48
C ASP A 718 0.87 -14.54 -0.99
N GLY A 719 1.03 -14.52 -2.31
CA GLY A 719 2.25 -14.01 -2.97
C GLY A 719 2.37 -12.49 -2.97
N ASP A 720 1.30 -11.74 -2.69
CA ASP A 720 1.37 -10.27 -2.58
C ASP A 720 1.93 -9.84 -1.22
N ASN A 721 1.67 -10.63 -0.18
CA ASN A 721 1.99 -10.33 1.21
C ASN A 721 3.18 -11.12 1.78
N ASN A 722 3.80 -12.01 0.99
CA ASN A 722 4.97 -12.80 1.41
C ASN A 722 6.10 -12.70 0.38
N ASP A 723 7.27 -12.23 0.81
CA ASP A 723 8.45 -12.10 -0.04
C ASP A 723 9.30 -13.37 0.03
N LEU A 724 9.11 -14.28 -0.92
CA LEU A 724 9.93 -15.49 -1.04
C LEU A 724 11.26 -15.21 -1.78
N PRO A 725 12.29 -16.05 -1.57
CA PRO A 725 13.48 -16.06 -2.44
C PRO A 725 13.08 -16.22 -3.90
N TRP A 726 13.83 -15.59 -4.81
CA TRP A 726 13.47 -15.48 -6.23
C TRP A 726 13.23 -16.85 -6.88
N GLU A 727 13.93 -17.90 -6.43
CA GLU A 727 13.78 -19.28 -6.91
C GLU A 727 12.37 -19.85 -6.66
N PHE A 728 11.65 -19.32 -5.67
CA PHE A 728 10.32 -19.74 -5.27
C PHE A 728 9.24 -18.70 -5.61
N THR A 729 9.58 -17.66 -6.37
CA THR A 729 8.62 -16.64 -6.80
C THR A 729 7.89 -17.07 -8.07
N VAL A 730 6.67 -16.55 -8.27
CA VAL A 730 5.84 -16.83 -9.44
C VAL A 730 5.52 -15.55 -10.18
N HIS A 731 5.45 -15.62 -11.52
CA HIS A 731 5.14 -14.45 -12.35
C HIS A 731 3.63 -14.22 -12.55
N ARG A 732 2.78 -15.19 -12.19
CA ARG A 732 1.32 -15.15 -12.45
C ARG A 732 0.54 -15.76 -11.30
N PHE A 733 -0.67 -15.24 -11.08
CA PHE A 733 -1.62 -15.76 -10.11
C PHE A 733 -2.93 -16.21 -10.79
N PRO A 734 -3.50 -17.36 -10.39
CA PRO A 734 -2.92 -18.35 -9.50
C PRO A 734 -1.80 -19.16 -10.19
N SER A 735 -0.84 -19.66 -9.40
CA SER A 735 0.15 -20.66 -9.85
C SER A 735 0.15 -21.83 -8.87
N ILE A 736 0.23 -23.05 -9.37
CA ILE A 736 0.28 -24.27 -8.53
C ILE A 736 1.61 -24.95 -8.78
N ILE A 737 2.36 -25.23 -7.71
CA ILE A 737 3.67 -25.87 -7.77
C ILE A 737 3.65 -27.15 -6.91
N PHE A 738 4.21 -28.22 -7.45
CA PHE A 738 4.44 -29.48 -6.74
C PHE A 738 5.89 -29.56 -6.27
N PHE A 739 6.09 -29.69 -4.97
CA PHE A 739 7.39 -29.86 -4.33
C PHE A 739 7.54 -31.32 -3.85
N PRO A 740 8.31 -32.17 -4.55
CA PRO A 740 8.43 -33.59 -4.19
C PRO A 740 9.15 -33.78 -2.84
N ALA A 741 8.86 -34.87 -2.14
CA ALA A 741 9.47 -35.18 -0.85
C ALA A 741 11.00 -35.37 -0.94
N VAL A 742 11.47 -36.10 -1.95
CA VAL A 742 12.87 -36.52 -2.03
C VAL A 742 13.81 -35.39 -2.48
N LEU A 743 13.41 -34.59 -3.48
CA LEU A 743 14.28 -33.58 -4.09
C LEU A 743 13.52 -32.28 -4.40
N LYS A 744 13.48 -31.35 -3.43
CA LYS A 744 12.71 -30.10 -3.56
C LYS A 744 13.12 -29.19 -4.72
N SER A 745 14.36 -29.31 -5.20
CA SER A 745 14.85 -28.56 -6.38
C SER A 745 14.22 -29.03 -7.68
N ASP A 746 13.63 -30.23 -7.71
CA ASP A 746 12.89 -30.79 -8.85
C ASP A 746 11.39 -30.47 -8.70
N SER A 747 11.08 -29.21 -8.42
CA SER A 747 9.70 -28.73 -8.29
C SER A 747 9.09 -28.52 -9.67
N HIS A 748 7.82 -28.89 -9.80
CA HIS A 748 7.13 -28.86 -11.09
C HIS A 748 5.99 -27.86 -11.02
N ILE A 749 5.88 -27.00 -12.02
CA ILE A 749 4.82 -25.99 -12.13
C ILE A 749 3.66 -26.55 -12.95
N PHE A 750 2.42 -26.33 -12.50
CA PHE A 750 1.24 -26.68 -13.28
C PHE A 750 1.24 -25.93 -14.62
N PRO A 751 1.12 -26.62 -15.77
CA PRO A 751 1.27 -25.99 -17.09
C PRO A 751 0.25 -24.87 -17.34
N ALA A 752 0.72 -23.69 -17.74
CA ALA A 752 -0.13 -22.53 -18.00
C ALA A 752 -1.05 -22.69 -19.23
N SER A 753 -0.74 -23.63 -20.13
CA SER A 753 -1.55 -23.96 -21.31
C SER A 753 -2.78 -24.81 -20.99
N THR A 754 -2.81 -25.44 -19.81
CA THR A 754 -3.85 -26.38 -19.41
C THR A 754 -4.84 -25.69 -18.49
N GLU A 755 -6.13 -25.89 -18.72
CA GLU A 755 -7.16 -25.36 -17.82
C GLU A 755 -7.10 -26.06 -16.45
N VAL A 756 -7.21 -25.28 -15.37
CA VAL A 756 -7.23 -25.83 -14.01
C VAL A 756 -8.62 -26.42 -13.73
N THR A 757 -8.75 -27.73 -13.88
CA THR A 757 -9.94 -28.51 -13.53
C THR A 757 -9.59 -29.54 -12.45
N VAL A 758 -10.59 -30.12 -11.78
CA VAL A 758 -10.34 -31.18 -10.78
C VAL A 758 -9.57 -32.34 -11.41
N GLN A 759 -9.94 -32.74 -12.63
CA GLN A 759 -9.29 -33.83 -13.36
C GLN A 759 -7.84 -33.49 -13.72
N ASN A 760 -7.60 -32.32 -14.32
CA ASN A 760 -6.26 -31.93 -14.76
C ASN A 760 -5.32 -31.73 -13.56
N LEU A 761 -5.82 -31.17 -12.45
CA LEU A 761 -5.02 -30.99 -11.24
C LEU A 761 -4.69 -32.32 -10.55
N VAL A 762 -5.63 -33.27 -10.49
CA VAL A 762 -5.35 -34.64 -10.00
C VAL A 762 -4.34 -35.33 -10.91
N GLN A 763 -4.49 -35.25 -12.23
CA GLN A 763 -3.56 -35.84 -13.18
C GLN A 763 -2.14 -35.27 -13.03
N PHE A 764 -2.04 -33.95 -12.86
CA PHE A 764 -0.77 -33.29 -12.58
C PHE A 764 -0.12 -33.82 -11.30
N ILE A 765 -0.87 -33.93 -10.20
CA ILE A 765 -0.33 -34.48 -8.94
C ILE A 765 0.14 -35.92 -9.14
N LEU A 766 -0.70 -36.78 -9.74
CA LEU A 766 -0.38 -38.18 -10.01
C LEU A 766 0.90 -38.34 -10.85
N SER A 767 1.08 -37.49 -11.86
CA SER A 767 2.26 -37.55 -12.74
C SER A 767 3.56 -37.25 -12.00
N ASN A 768 3.51 -36.44 -10.94
CA ASN A 768 4.67 -36.02 -10.14
C ASN A 768 4.91 -36.90 -8.90
N LEU A 769 3.98 -37.80 -8.56
CA LEU A 769 4.15 -38.76 -7.46
C LEU A 769 5.04 -39.94 -7.88
N SER A 770 5.69 -40.55 -6.87
CA SER A 770 6.38 -41.83 -7.08
C SER A 770 5.38 -42.91 -7.52
N PRO A 771 5.81 -43.93 -8.28
CA PRO A 771 4.92 -44.98 -8.77
C PRO A 771 4.08 -45.63 -7.66
N GLU A 772 4.66 -45.84 -6.48
CA GLU A 772 3.96 -46.42 -5.34
C GLU A 772 2.90 -45.48 -4.75
N GLU A 773 3.23 -44.20 -4.58
CA GLU A 773 2.29 -43.18 -4.09
C GLU A 773 1.17 -42.91 -5.09
N ARG A 774 1.45 -43.00 -6.38
CA ARG A 774 0.47 -42.82 -7.46
C ARG A 774 -0.60 -43.91 -7.42
N VAL A 775 -0.21 -45.18 -7.25
CA VAL A 775 -1.14 -46.30 -7.08
C VAL A 775 -2.03 -46.06 -5.87
N TRP A 776 -1.45 -45.68 -4.73
CA TRP A 776 -2.22 -45.38 -3.53
C TRP A 776 -3.19 -44.19 -3.72
N THR A 777 -2.73 -43.12 -4.34
CA THR A 777 -3.52 -41.91 -4.58
C THR A 777 -4.70 -42.20 -5.52
N LEU A 778 -4.48 -42.99 -6.58
CA LEU A 778 -5.55 -43.45 -7.48
C LEU A 778 -6.63 -44.25 -6.75
N LEU A 779 -6.23 -45.14 -5.82
CA LEU A 779 -7.16 -45.91 -5.00
C LEU A 779 -8.05 -45.00 -4.13
N VAL A 780 -7.46 -43.98 -3.49
CA VAL A 780 -8.20 -42.99 -2.69
C VAL A 780 -9.22 -42.22 -3.55
N VAL A 781 -8.85 -41.87 -4.78
CA VAL A 781 -9.76 -41.22 -5.73
C VAL A 781 -10.93 -42.13 -6.10
N CYS A 782 -10.67 -43.42 -6.39
CA CYS A 782 -11.73 -44.39 -6.71
C CYS A 782 -12.69 -44.62 -5.51
N GLU A 783 -12.16 -44.69 -4.29
CA GLU A 783 -12.95 -44.83 -3.05
C GLU A 783 -13.92 -43.65 -2.86
N LYS A 784 -13.40 -42.42 -2.94
CA LYS A 784 -14.21 -41.20 -2.76
C LYS A 784 -15.30 -41.07 -3.81
N GLY A 785 -15.02 -41.47 -5.06
CA GLY A 785 -16.01 -41.47 -6.15
C GLY A 785 -17.22 -42.36 -5.84
N ALA A 786 -17.00 -43.52 -5.22
CA ALA A 786 -18.05 -44.47 -4.90
C ALA A 786 -18.95 -44.06 -3.71
N GLN A 787 -18.51 -43.13 -2.86
CA GLN A 787 -19.27 -42.66 -1.68
C GLN A 787 -20.34 -41.59 -2.01
N ARG A 788 -20.28 -40.92 -3.17
CA ARG A 788 -21.08 -39.71 -3.46
C ARG A 788 -22.44 -39.90 -4.17
N LEU A 789 -22.86 -41.12 -4.53
CA LEU A 789 -24.08 -41.34 -5.35
C LEU A 789 -25.08 -42.35 -4.72
N PRO A 790 -26.40 -42.16 -4.89
CA PRO A 790 -27.37 -43.26 -4.88
C PRO A 790 -27.23 -44.03 -6.21
N LEU A 791 -26.74 -45.26 -6.13
CA LEU A 791 -26.23 -46.04 -7.28
C LEU A 791 -27.28 -46.25 -8.38
N SER A 792 -27.09 -45.56 -9.52
CA SER A 792 -27.67 -45.96 -10.81
C SER A 792 -26.70 -46.91 -11.54
N PHE A 793 -27.20 -47.69 -12.52
CA PHE A 793 -26.40 -48.64 -13.31
C PHE A 793 -25.18 -48.00 -14.01
N GLN A 794 -25.30 -46.73 -14.41
CA GLN A 794 -24.24 -45.97 -15.08
C GLN A 794 -23.09 -45.55 -14.14
N ASP A 795 -23.37 -45.47 -12.83
CA ASP A 795 -22.38 -45.13 -11.80
C ASP A 795 -21.51 -46.34 -11.40
N GLN A 796 -22.06 -47.55 -11.43
CA GLN A 796 -21.29 -48.79 -11.19
C GLN A 796 -20.20 -49.00 -12.25
N LEU A 797 -20.52 -48.70 -13.52
CA LEU A 797 -19.60 -48.75 -14.64
C LEU A 797 -18.41 -47.76 -14.49
N SER A 798 -18.57 -46.68 -13.73
CA SER A 798 -17.51 -45.68 -13.51
C SER A 798 -16.45 -46.14 -12.50
N VAL A 799 -16.85 -46.87 -11.45
CA VAL A 799 -15.94 -47.40 -10.43
C VAL A 799 -15.13 -48.56 -10.99
N GLU A 800 -15.74 -49.41 -11.82
CA GLU A 800 -15.06 -50.53 -12.49
C GLU A 800 -13.97 -50.03 -13.45
N LYS A 801 -14.26 -48.97 -14.22
CA LYS A 801 -13.27 -48.26 -15.05
C LYS A 801 -12.13 -47.70 -14.20
N CYS A 802 -12.43 -47.10 -13.05
CA CYS A 802 -11.43 -46.57 -12.12
C CYS A 802 -10.51 -47.68 -11.57
N MET A 803 -11.08 -48.80 -11.13
CA MET A 803 -10.31 -49.94 -10.61
C MET A 803 -9.48 -50.64 -11.67
N THR A 804 -9.97 -50.70 -12.91
CA THR A 804 -9.19 -51.19 -14.05
C THR A 804 -7.97 -50.31 -14.31
N GLN A 805 -8.12 -48.98 -14.18
CA GLN A 805 -6.99 -48.06 -14.29
C GLN A 805 -5.94 -48.29 -13.20
N VAL A 806 -6.35 -48.59 -11.96
CA VAL A 806 -5.39 -48.91 -10.89
C VAL A 806 -4.61 -50.19 -11.20
N LYS A 807 -5.29 -51.24 -11.69
CA LYS A 807 -4.62 -52.49 -12.11
C LYS A 807 -3.58 -52.23 -13.20
N ILE A 808 -3.93 -51.42 -14.20
CA ILE A 808 -3.01 -51.03 -15.28
C ILE A 808 -1.81 -50.29 -14.71
N GLU A 809 -2.01 -49.32 -13.81
CA GLU A 809 -0.90 -48.53 -13.23
C GLU A 809 0.07 -49.40 -12.41
N VAL A 810 -0.45 -50.37 -11.65
CA VAL A 810 0.36 -51.35 -10.88
C VAL A 810 1.24 -52.18 -11.83
N LEU A 811 0.66 -52.73 -12.89
CA LEU A 811 1.38 -53.56 -13.87
C LEU A 811 2.40 -52.73 -14.66
N GLN A 812 2.04 -51.50 -15.07
CA GLN A 812 2.94 -50.59 -15.76
C GLN A 812 4.12 -50.19 -14.86
N SER A 813 3.86 -49.85 -13.59
CA SER A 813 4.90 -49.48 -12.63
C SER A 813 5.87 -50.64 -12.36
N ALA A 814 5.36 -51.86 -12.21
CA ALA A 814 6.18 -53.07 -12.09
C ALA A 814 7.06 -53.28 -13.33
N SER A 815 6.47 -53.18 -14.53
CA SER A 815 7.21 -53.32 -15.80
C SER A 815 8.31 -52.26 -15.94
N GLN A 816 8.01 -50.99 -15.63
CA GLN A 816 8.99 -49.89 -15.68
C GLN A 816 10.14 -50.12 -14.70
N LEU A 817 9.86 -50.60 -13.49
CA LEU A 817 10.88 -50.91 -12.49
C LEU A 817 11.84 -52.02 -12.98
N VAL A 818 11.30 -53.11 -13.54
CA VAL A 818 12.11 -54.20 -14.11
C VAL A 818 12.97 -53.71 -15.26
N ASN A 819 12.41 -52.89 -16.16
CA ASN A 819 13.16 -52.36 -17.31
C ASN A 819 14.27 -51.40 -16.89
N ARG A 820 14.03 -50.51 -15.91
CA ARG A 820 15.07 -49.64 -15.33
C ARG A 820 16.17 -50.45 -14.63
N TYR A 821 15.80 -51.51 -13.91
CA TYR A 821 16.79 -52.38 -13.29
C TYR A 821 17.64 -53.12 -14.34
N ARG A 822 17.03 -53.65 -15.40
CA ARG A 822 17.74 -54.29 -16.52
C ARG A 822 18.72 -53.32 -17.19
N SER A 823 18.31 -52.08 -17.49
CA SER A 823 19.22 -51.10 -18.10
C SER A 823 20.37 -50.71 -17.18
N LEU A 824 20.11 -50.55 -15.88
CA LEU A 824 21.16 -50.28 -14.89
C LEU A 824 22.15 -51.45 -14.78
N VAL A 825 21.66 -52.69 -14.73
CA VAL A 825 22.51 -53.89 -14.67
C VAL A 825 23.37 -54.07 -15.92
N VAL A 826 22.83 -53.76 -17.11
CA VAL A 826 23.58 -53.77 -18.37
C VAL A 826 24.68 -52.71 -18.36
N ASN A 827 24.39 -51.51 -17.85
CA ASN A 827 25.37 -50.42 -17.73
C ASN A 827 26.47 -50.71 -16.71
N PHE A 828 26.26 -51.63 -15.76
CA PHE A 828 27.31 -52.08 -14.84
C PHE A 828 28.35 -53.00 -15.53
N GLY A 829 28.09 -53.57 -16.71
CA GLY A 829 29.10 -54.32 -17.48
C GLY A 829 29.61 -55.63 -16.84
N GLU A 830 30.10 -56.55 -17.66
CA GLU A 830 30.59 -57.89 -17.25
C GLU A 830 32.07 -57.90 -16.81
N GLY A 831 32.64 -56.74 -16.45
CA GLY A 831 34.03 -56.62 -15.98
C GLY A 831 34.20 -56.85 -14.47
N PRO A 832 35.44 -57.08 -13.97
CA PRO A 832 35.71 -57.22 -12.54
C PRO A 832 35.31 -55.92 -11.80
N MET A 833 34.28 -56.05 -10.97
CA MET A 833 33.64 -54.95 -10.25
C MET A 833 34.36 -54.65 -8.93
N ASN A 834 34.71 -53.38 -8.71
CA ASN A 834 35.24 -52.89 -7.42
C ASN A 834 34.26 -53.19 -6.27
N GLU A 835 34.78 -53.37 -5.05
CA GLU A 835 34.02 -53.75 -3.85
C GLU A 835 32.87 -52.77 -3.52
N SER A 836 33.07 -51.46 -3.76
CA SER A 836 32.06 -50.42 -3.64
C SER A 836 30.91 -50.59 -4.64
N SER A 837 31.23 -50.91 -5.90
CA SER A 837 30.25 -51.16 -6.95
C SER A 837 29.47 -52.47 -6.74
N GLN A 838 30.12 -53.51 -6.18
CA GLN A 838 29.43 -54.73 -5.77
C GLN A 838 28.45 -54.49 -4.63
N THR A 839 28.84 -53.64 -3.66
CA THR A 839 27.98 -53.27 -2.52
C THR A 839 26.78 -52.45 -2.99
N LEU A 840 26.99 -51.51 -3.91
CA LEU A 840 25.92 -50.72 -4.53
C LEU A 840 24.95 -51.60 -5.34
N ARG A 841 25.46 -52.53 -6.14
CA ARG A 841 24.64 -53.49 -6.91
C ARG A 841 23.78 -54.36 -6.00
N LYS A 842 24.35 -54.87 -4.90
CA LYS A 842 23.60 -55.65 -3.89
C LYS A 842 22.54 -54.80 -3.18
N SER A 843 22.82 -53.55 -2.89
CA SER A 843 21.84 -52.60 -2.32
C SER A 843 20.68 -52.33 -3.28
N LEU A 844 20.99 -52.04 -4.55
CA LEU A 844 20.00 -51.79 -5.60
C LEU A 844 19.12 -53.03 -5.84
N GLN A 845 19.71 -54.23 -5.86
CA GLN A 845 18.98 -55.49 -5.95
C GLN A 845 17.96 -55.67 -4.81
N ARG A 846 18.34 -55.35 -3.57
CA ARG A 846 17.43 -55.41 -2.42
C ARG A 846 16.28 -54.43 -2.56
N GLN A 847 16.54 -53.20 -3.01
CA GLN A 847 15.52 -52.18 -3.22
C GLN A 847 14.51 -52.59 -4.31
N VAL A 848 15.00 -53.10 -5.45
CA VAL A 848 14.14 -53.58 -6.55
C VAL A 848 13.32 -54.80 -6.12
N ALA A 849 13.93 -55.76 -5.43
CA ALA A 849 13.22 -56.94 -4.93
C ALA A 849 12.14 -56.59 -3.88
N ALA A 850 12.38 -55.59 -3.03
CA ALA A 850 11.36 -55.10 -2.10
C ALA A 850 10.16 -54.47 -2.84
N ARG A 851 10.42 -53.63 -3.84
CA ARG A 851 9.37 -52.98 -4.65
C ARG A 851 8.58 -53.97 -5.52
N LEU A 852 9.23 -54.97 -6.09
CA LEU A 852 8.54 -56.02 -6.86
C LEU A 852 7.64 -56.90 -5.97
N ARG A 853 8.06 -57.18 -4.73
CA ARG A 853 7.20 -57.86 -3.75
C ARG A 853 5.93 -57.05 -3.46
N PHE A 854 6.05 -55.73 -3.34
CA PHE A 854 4.88 -54.86 -3.20
C PHE A 854 3.94 -54.97 -4.41
N TYR A 855 4.44 -54.81 -5.63
CA TYR A 855 3.57 -54.90 -6.82
C TYR A 855 2.91 -56.28 -6.98
N ARG A 856 3.62 -57.36 -6.66
CA ARG A 856 3.06 -58.72 -6.67
C ARG A 856 1.91 -58.87 -5.68
N GLN A 857 2.10 -58.39 -4.44
CA GLN A 857 1.06 -58.43 -3.41
C GLN A 857 -0.15 -57.57 -3.80
N ALA A 858 0.08 -56.34 -4.28
CA ALA A 858 -0.97 -55.45 -4.75
C ALA A 858 -1.79 -56.05 -5.90
N THR A 859 -1.12 -56.69 -6.88
CA THR A 859 -1.79 -57.34 -8.01
C THR A 859 -2.66 -58.51 -7.54
N SER A 860 -2.12 -59.37 -6.65
CA SER A 860 -2.86 -60.50 -6.09
C SER A 860 -4.14 -60.06 -5.38
N THR A 861 -4.08 -58.99 -4.59
CA THR A 861 -5.27 -58.51 -3.89
C THR A 861 -6.25 -57.79 -4.82
N LEU A 862 -5.78 -57.06 -5.83
CA LEU A 862 -6.66 -56.43 -6.83
C LEU A 862 -7.36 -57.47 -7.72
N MET A 863 -6.74 -58.62 -7.96
CA MET A 863 -7.33 -59.74 -8.72
C MET A 863 -8.35 -60.54 -7.91
N SER A 864 -8.17 -60.65 -6.59
CA SER A 864 -9.16 -61.30 -5.70
C SER A 864 -10.51 -60.58 -5.58
N VAL A 865 -10.65 -59.38 -6.18
CA VAL A 865 -11.83 -58.51 -6.04
C VAL A 865 -12.86 -58.69 -7.19
N SER A 866 -12.70 -59.69 -8.07
CA SER A 866 -13.60 -59.82 -9.23
C SER A 866 -15.02 -60.33 -8.89
N PHE A 867 -16.04 -59.61 -9.40
CA PHE A 867 -17.48 -59.95 -9.52
C PHE A 867 -18.36 -60.02 -8.27
N LEU A 868 -19.06 -58.93 -7.89
CA LEU A 868 -20.27 -59.04 -7.04
C LEU A 868 -21.37 -57.99 -7.37
N PRO A 869 -22.58 -58.40 -7.83
CA PRO A 869 -23.62 -57.49 -8.33
C PRO A 869 -24.48 -56.75 -7.27
N GLN A 870 -24.13 -56.75 -5.97
CA GLN A 870 -25.01 -56.15 -4.95
C GLN A 870 -24.26 -55.50 -3.78
N GLY A 871 -24.58 -54.22 -3.53
CA GLY A 871 -24.63 -53.62 -2.20
C GLY A 871 -23.46 -52.70 -1.78
N ARG A 872 -23.81 -51.48 -1.35
CA ARG A 872 -22.95 -50.43 -0.73
C ARG A 872 -22.02 -50.92 0.41
N SER A 873 -22.26 -52.10 0.98
CA SER A 873 -21.52 -52.68 2.12
C SER A 873 -20.21 -53.40 1.76
N ARG A 874 -19.92 -53.63 0.47
CA ARG A 874 -18.73 -54.39 0.02
C ARG A 874 -17.62 -53.54 -0.58
N LEU A 875 -17.91 -52.31 -1.00
CA LEU A 875 -16.87 -51.36 -1.41
C LEU A 875 -16.05 -50.88 -0.21
N SER A 876 -16.67 -50.80 0.98
CA SER A 876 -15.97 -50.63 2.26
C SER A 876 -15.08 -51.82 2.62
N VAL A 877 -15.41 -53.04 2.19
CA VAL A 877 -14.56 -54.23 2.39
C VAL A 877 -13.35 -54.17 1.46
N VAL A 878 -13.55 -53.77 0.19
CA VAL A 878 -12.48 -53.55 -0.77
C VAL A 878 -11.55 -52.42 -0.32
N THR A 879 -12.09 -51.32 0.22
CA THR A 879 -11.27 -50.23 0.75
C THR A 879 -10.60 -50.58 2.07
N GLU A 880 -11.21 -51.36 2.95
CA GLU A 880 -10.55 -51.88 4.16
C GLU A 880 -9.43 -52.89 3.80
N SER A 881 -9.63 -53.74 2.79
CA SER A 881 -8.59 -54.65 2.26
C SER A 881 -7.46 -53.89 1.57
N LEU A 882 -7.75 -52.86 0.76
CA LEU A 882 -6.73 -52.01 0.13
C LEU A 882 -6.01 -51.11 1.15
N LYS A 883 -6.71 -50.68 2.19
CA LYS A 883 -6.14 -50.00 3.36
C LYS A 883 -5.24 -50.93 4.16
N GLN A 884 -5.58 -52.21 4.31
CA GLN A 884 -4.69 -53.23 4.88
C GLN A 884 -3.45 -53.47 4.02
N ILE A 885 -3.55 -53.48 2.68
CA ILE A 885 -2.39 -53.57 1.77
C ILE A 885 -1.52 -52.32 1.90
N ARG A 886 -2.14 -51.12 1.97
CA ARG A 886 -1.40 -49.89 2.21
C ARG A 886 -0.70 -49.91 3.56
N ASP A 887 -1.39 -50.29 4.62
CA ASP A 887 -0.82 -50.31 5.97
C ASP A 887 0.32 -51.35 6.04
N ALA A 888 0.21 -52.46 5.31
CA ALA A 888 1.31 -53.41 5.09
C ALA A 888 2.45 -52.81 4.25
N PHE A 889 2.16 -51.97 3.26
CA PHE A 889 3.15 -51.26 2.45
C PHE A 889 3.88 -50.14 3.22
N LEU A 890 3.15 -49.37 4.03
CA LEU A 890 3.72 -48.35 4.92
C LEU A 890 4.57 -49.01 6.01
N GLN A 891 4.16 -50.17 6.56
CA GLN A 891 4.99 -50.99 7.44
C GLN A 891 6.27 -51.50 6.74
N LEU A 892 6.21 -51.82 5.45
CA LEU A 892 7.40 -52.19 4.65
C LEU A 892 8.33 -51.00 4.38
N GLN A 893 7.78 -49.79 4.26
CA GLN A 893 8.54 -48.54 4.08
C GLN A 893 9.23 -48.08 5.39
N ASP A 894 8.56 -48.24 6.55
CA ASP A 894 9.15 -48.01 7.88
C ASP A 894 10.20 -49.07 8.25
N MET A 895 10.06 -50.30 7.75
CA MET A 895 11.12 -51.30 7.88
C MET A 895 12.36 -50.94 7.03
N GLN A 896 12.22 -50.24 5.90
CA GLN A 896 13.35 -49.86 5.05
C GLN A 896 14.26 -48.78 5.67
N THR A 897 13.75 -47.92 6.54
CA THR A 897 14.58 -46.98 7.33
C THR A 897 15.35 -47.69 8.44
N GLN A 898 14.93 -48.88 8.87
CA GLN A 898 15.63 -49.71 9.87
C GLN A 898 16.54 -50.80 9.26
N LEU A 899 16.31 -51.24 8.01
CA LEU A 899 16.97 -52.39 7.38
C LEU A 899 18.24 -52.07 6.57
N LEU A 900 19.02 -51.08 7.01
CA LEU A 900 20.48 -51.07 6.77
C LEU A 900 21.17 -52.15 7.63
N SER A 901 20.71 -53.41 7.55
CA SER A 901 21.50 -54.56 8.00
C SER A 901 21.24 -55.80 7.14
N PRO A 902 22.27 -56.62 6.85
CA PRO A 902 22.20 -57.62 5.79
C PRO A 902 21.93 -59.02 6.34
N LYS A 903 20.73 -59.60 6.13
CA LYS A 903 20.57 -61.06 6.16
C LYS A 903 19.61 -61.57 5.08
N THR A 904 20.22 -62.24 4.09
CA THR A 904 19.75 -63.38 3.29
C THR A 904 18.28 -63.44 2.84
N ILE A 905 18.04 -63.18 1.54
CA ILE A 905 16.97 -63.82 0.76
C ILE A 905 17.55 -64.25 -0.60
N ALA A 906 17.23 -65.48 -1.01
CA ALA A 906 17.78 -66.22 -2.14
C ALA A 906 17.40 -65.64 -3.51
N THR A 907 18.32 -65.80 -4.47
CA THR A 907 18.33 -65.26 -5.83
C THR A 907 17.51 -66.05 -6.87
N GLU A 908 16.79 -67.10 -6.48
CA GLU A 908 16.10 -67.99 -7.45
C GLU A 908 14.68 -67.54 -7.87
N GLU A 909 14.01 -66.65 -7.14
CA GLU A 909 12.66 -66.17 -7.55
C GLU A 909 12.67 -65.07 -8.62
N ILE A 910 13.79 -64.38 -8.82
CA ILE A 910 13.87 -63.23 -9.75
C ILE A 910 13.98 -63.69 -11.23
N LEU A 911 14.44 -64.91 -11.48
CA LEU A 911 14.56 -65.47 -12.83
C LEU A 911 13.25 -66.09 -13.34
N LYS A 912 12.35 -66.55 -12.46
CA LYS A 912 11.04 -67.09 -12.84
C LYS A 912 10.01 -66.02 -13.22
N LEU A 913 10.15 -64.79 -12.74
CA LEU A 913 9.31 -63.65 -13.13
C LEU A 913 9.69 -63.01 -14.50
N SER A 914 10.74 -63.52 -15.16
CA SER A 914 11.30 -62.88 -16.35
C SER A 914 10.70 -63.35 -17.68
N VAL A 915 10.01 -64.51 -17.67
CA VAL A 915 9.45 -65.14 -18.88
C VAL A 915 7.99 -64.73 -19.12
N ASP A 916 7.20 -64.45 -18.08
CA ASP A 916 5.77 -64.13 -18.22
C ASP A 916 5.47 -62.65 -18.53
N LEU A 917 6.36 -61.72 -18.17
CA LEU A 917 6.07 -60.27 -18.23
C LEU A 917 6.14 -59.67 -19.65
N ASN A 918 6.80 -60.32 -20.60
CA ASN A 918 6.81 -59.88 -22.01
C ASN A 918 5.50 -60.27 -22.72
N ASP A 919 4.95 -61.45 -22.40
CA ASP A 919 3.68 -61.94 -22.94
C ASP A 919 2.50 -61.11 -22.40
N VAL A 920 2.52 -60.79 -21.10
CA VAL A 920 1.57 -59.85 -20.46
C VAL A 920 1.68 -58.44 -21.05
N LYS A 921 2.87 -57.98 -21.46
CA LYS A 921 3.07 -56.65 -22.06
C LYS A 921 2.54 -56.55 -23.49
N GLU A 922 2.70 -57.58 -24.32
CA GLU A 922 2.08 -57.63 -25.66
C GLU A 922 0.56 -57.75 -25.57
N LYS A 923 0.03 -58.54 -24.63
CA LYS A 923 -1.41 -58.69 -24.42
C LYS A 923 -2.06 -57.46 -23.77
N LEU A 924 -1.39 -56.75 -22.86
CA LEU A 924 -1.85 -55.44 -22.36
C LEU A 924 -1.83 -54.37 -23.45
N ARG A 925 -0.87 -54.42 -24.38
CA ARG A 925 -0.81 -53.53 -25.55
C ARG A 925 -1.97 -53.82 -26.51
N SER A 926 -2.26 -55.10 -26.76
CA SER A 926 -3.46 -55.56 -27.47
C SER A 926 -4.74 -55.11 -26.77
N LEU A 927 -4.87 -55.25 -25.45
CA LEU A 927 -6.03 -54.82 -24.68
C LEU A 927 -6.25 -53.29 -24.77
N ASN A 928 -5.18 -52.49 -24.66
CA ASN A 928 -5.25 -51.04 -24.80
C ASN A 928 -5.62 -50.61 -26.24
N GLU A 929 -5.15 -51.34 -27.25
CA GLU A 929 -5.50 -51.12 -28.66
C GLU A 929 -6.95 -51.54 -28.98
N THR A 930 -7.46 -52.59 -28.34
CA THR A 930 -8.84 -53.07 -28.50
C THR A 930 -9.84 -52.15 -27.80
N ILE A 931 -9.53 -51.68 -26.59
CA ILE A 931 -10.31 -50.65 -25.86
C ILE A 931 -10.36 -49.33 -26.65
N ALA A 932 -9.29 -48.99 -27.38
CA ALA A 932 -9.25 -47.79 -28.23
C ALA A 932 -10.03 -47.94 -29.56
N ARG A 933 -10.35 -49.17 -30.01
CA ARG A 933 -10.98 -49.43 -31.33
C ARG A 933 -12.46 -49.83 -31.27
N HIS A 934 -12.98 -50.39 -30.17
CA HIS A 934 -14.31 -51.03 -30.16
C HIS A 934 -15.33 -50.25 -29.29
N GLN A 935 -16.51 -49.99 -29.86
CA GLN A 935 -17.68 -49.43 -29.15
C GLN A 935 -18.60 -50.52 -28.54
N ASN A 936 -18.25 -51.81 -28.68
CA ASN A 936 -19.13 -52.92 -28.30
C ASN A 936 -18.59 -53.70 -27.09
N GLU A 937 -19.42 -53.84 -26.05
CA GLU A 937 -19.00 -54.25 -24.70
C GLU A 937 -18.67 -55.75 -24.56
N SER A 938 -19.22 -56.64 -25.41
CA SER A 938 -19.03 -58.09 -25.24
C SER A 938 -17.63 -58.58 -25.64
N GLU A 939 -17.04 -58.04 -26.71
CA GLU A 939 -15.70 -58.44 -27.16
C GLU A 939 -14.60 -57.98 -26.21
N VAL A 940 -14.76 -56.80 -25.60
CA VAL A 940 -13.84 -56.30 -24.57
C VAL A 940 -13.88 -57.20 -23.34
N PHE A 941 -15.06 -57.72 -22.98
CA PHE A 941 -15.28 -58.58 -21.83
C PHE A 941 -14.67 -59.98 -22.00
N ASP A 942 -14.83 -60.59 -23.17
CA ASP A 942 -14.25 -61.90 -23.48
C ASP A 942 -12.72 -61.83 -23.55
N THR A 943 -12.17 -60.74 -24.10
CA THR A 943 -10.71 -60.51 -24.14
C THR A 943 -10.17 -60.26 -22.73
N TYR A 944 -10.90 -59.53 -21.88
CA TYR A 944 -10.56 -59.31 -20.48
C TYR A 944 -10.62 -60.62 -19.66
N SER A 945 -11.59 -61.49 -19.94
CA SER A 945 -11.71 -62.82 -19.31
C SER A 945 -10.54 -63.73 -19.66
N GLY A 946 -10.10 -63.75 -20.92
CA GLY A 946 -8.93 -64.53 -21.34
C GLY A 946 -7.63 -64.04 -20.69
N VAL A 947 -7.45 -62.72 -20.57
CA VAL A 947 -6.29 -62.12 -19.89
C VAL A 947 -6.35 -62.33 -18.37
N LYS A 948 -7.56 -62.50 -17.79
CA LYS A 948 -7.78 -62.75 -16.35
C LYS A 948 -7.41 -64.17 -15.91
N ASP A 949 -7.57 -65.16 -16.76
CA ASP A 949 -7.27 -66.57 -16.42
C ASP A 949 -5.77 -66.92 -16.60
N GLU A 950 -5.01 -66.12 -17.36
CA GLU A 950 -3.55 -66.26 -17.55
C GLU A 950 -2.68 -65.37 -16.63
N LEU A 951 -3.23 -64.27 -16.07
CA LEU A 951 -2.59 -63.41 -15.05
C LEU A 951 -2.75 -63.95 -13.64
#